data_AF-E7GH56-F1
#
_entry.id   AF-E7GH56-F1
#
_cell.length_a   1.000
_cell.length_b   1.000
_cell.length_c   1.000
_cell.angle_alpha   90.00
_cell.angle_beta   90.00
_cell.angle_gamma   90.00
#
_symmetry.space_group_name_H-M   'P 1'
#
loop_
_entity.id
_entity.type
_entity.pdbx_description
1 polymer ?
#
loop_
_entity_poly.entity_id
_entity_poly.type
_entity_poly.pdbx_seq_one_letter_code
_entity_poly.pdbx_strand_id
1 'polypeptide(L)'
;MKQLFLMVNDGKLKLLDTPVPTVKDNTVIVETLYSVVSAGTERSLKSFGNKNLLQKAMERPDQVKKVTEKMSTDGIVTTLESAFGRLGEPMPMGYSGVGRIKVCGKGVTSVMPGDFVSMVGQAYHCEVNRVNRNLITKIPSEERDFRQYAFAALAGIALEGIHQAEVHPGENVAIIGMGLLGHITARILNAYGCDVIGYDIADKGLEKTKLLAFIKSDDNSAVDLTKALTSGRGVDKVIITAATNSNAPMDLAAAITRDRGTICMIGVTQMTIDRRPFYEKELTFKIARSYGPGRYDTSYEEAGNDYPIGYVRFTEGRNVEEFVRLVSSQRINLTDLITHVIPFEHAEQAYEIITTNSNKEKYIGILLEYSECKEKWDPIVYNLYDKKKIKSDTIHIGLIGAGNFVKSTMLPMLKGLKQFSFHGLATTGGTYAAQVNEMFDFKYVTNDYRKLLEDEDIDLIIVSTQHNTHAKFTIEALNAGKHVYCEKPLCLSIEELTLIQTAYEKSTGELFCGLNRRHAPMIDKIKREMKTDQIPAVYDYVANAGFIPDDHWTQNEKLGGGRIIGEACHFVDVIQYLDGSKLDDLKITFASNFAYPQKDNAFITLKFESGAIANIAYTSMGSKKYPKEQLRVFSNGTVAEMNNYISLGFYKKSKREYIKLRQDKGFEQEYQYIADVIKTNKKNYAIIDAFIGHEKILLGKEKS
;
A
#
# COMPACT_ATOMS: atom_id res chain seq x y z
N MET A 1 11.36 -16.78 -6.62
CA MET A 1 10.46 -17.31 -5.57
C MET A 1 9.01 -17.25 -6.03
N LYS A 2 8.11 -18.03 -5.41
CA LYS A 2 6.66 -18.05 -5.65
C LYS A 2 5.89 -17.38 -4.51
N GLN A 3 4.76 -16.78 -4.86
CA GLN A 3 3.81 -16.18 -3.93
C GLN A 3 2.36 -16.43 -4.39
N LEU A 4 1.47 -16.69 -3.44
CA LEU A 4 0.05 -16.91 -3.69
C LEU A 4 -0.74 -15.60 -3.72
N PHE A 5 -1.55 -15.44 -4.77
CA PHE A 5 -2.44 -14.30 -4.96
C PHE A 5 -3.87 -14.75 -5.22
N LEU A 6 -4.83 -13.95 -4.75
CA LEU A 6 -6.21 -13.96 -5.21
C LEU A 6 -6.39 -12.98 -6.36
N MET A 7 -6.72 -13.50 -7.53
CA MET A 7 -7.03 -12.73 -8.73
C MET A 7 -8.40 -12.08 -8.58
N VAL A 8 -8.46 -10.75 -8.45
CA VAL A 8 -9.72 -10.05 -8.13
C VAL A 8 -10.67 -9.99 -9.33
N ASN A 9 -10.16 -10.16 -10.54
CA ASN A 9 -10.96 -10.18 -11.77
C ASN A 9 -11.85 -11.43 -11.89
N ASP A 10 -11.34 -12.61 -11.53
CA ASP A 10 -12.05 -13.89 -11.71
C ASP A 10 -12.17 -14.76 -10.44
N GLY A 11 -11.63 -14.29 -9.31
CA GLY A 11 -11.70 -14.96 -8.01
C GLY A 11 -10.76 -16.18 -7.89
N LYS A 12 -9.92 -16.46 -8.89
CA LYS A 12 -9.00 -17.59 -8.84
C LYS A 12 -7.80 -17.32 -7.96
N LEU A 13 -7.24 -18.39 -7.40
CA LEU A 13 -5.95 -18.35 -6.74
C LEU A 13 -4.86 -18.68 -7.75
N LYS A 14 -3.76 -17.94 -7.71
CA LYS A 14 -2.64 -18.12 -8.63
C LYS A 14 -1.32 -18.00 -7.88
N LEU A 15 -0.44 -18.96 -8.10
CA LEU A 15 0.97 -18.84 -7.72
C LEU A 15 1.68 -18.01 -8.80
N LEU A 16 2.28 -16.90 -8.39
CA LEU A 16 3.05 -16.02 -9.27
C LEU A 16 4.53 -16.09 -8.89
N ASP A 17 5.38 -16.19 -9.91
CA ASP A 17 6.83 -16.04 -9.74
C ASP A 17 7.20 -14.56 -9.57
N THR A 18 8.13 -14.32 -8.66
CA THR A 18 8.64 -13.00 -8.32
C THR A 18 10.09 -13.08 -7.84
N PRO A 19 10.93 -12.08 -8.12
CA PRO A 19 12.28 -12.05 -7.59
C PRO A 19 12.23 -11.87 -6.07
N VAL A 20 13.20 -12.47 -5.39
CA VAL A 20 13.31 -12.41 -3.93
C VAL A 20 13.33 -10.96 -3.44
N PRO A 21 12.62 -10.58 -2.36
CA PRO A 21 12.67 -9.22 -1.88
C PRO A 21 14.07 -8.83 -1.38
N THR A 22 14.49 -7.60 -1.67
CA THR A 22 15.72 -7.04 -1.08
C THR A 22 15.48 -6.64 0.37
N VAL A 23 16.49 -6.82 1.22
CA VAL A 23 16.44 -6.36 2.61
C VAL A 23 16.37 -4.83 2.67
N LYS A 24 15.61 -4.30 3.63
CA LYS A 24 15.51 -2.88 3.97
C LYS A 24 15.88 -2.64 5.43
N ASP A 25 16.13 -1.39 5.79
CA ASP A 25 16.26 -0.97 7.18
C ASP A 25 15.06 -1.45 8.01
N ASN A 26 15.33 -1.88 9.24
CA ASN A 26 14.37 -2.42 10.20
C ASN A 26 13.58 -3.65 9.72
N THR A 27 14.01 -4.32 8.64
CA THR A 27 13.38 -5.55 8.14
C THR A 27 14.35 -6.73 8.11
N VAL A 28 13.80 -7.94 8.09
CA VAL A 28 14.51 -9.19 7.86
C VAL A 28 14.00 -9.88 6.62
N ILE A 29 14.84 -10.72 6.01
CA ILE A 29 14.45 -11.68 4.99
C ILE A 29 14.31 -13.05 5.64
N VAL A 30 13.11 -13.63 5.57
CA VAL A 30 12.74 -14.90 6.21
C VAL A 30 12.41 -15.91 5.13
N GLU A 31 13.12 -17.04 5.12
CA GLU A 31 12.71 -18.23 4.37
C GLU A 31 11.57 -18.91 5.10
N THR A 32 10.40 -18.98 4.47
CA THR A 32 9.19 -19.54 5.07
C THR A 32 9.32 -21.06 5.19
N LEU A 33 8.91 -21.61 6.34
CA LEU A 33 8.79 -23.05 6.56
C LEU A 33 7.33 -23.48 6.53
N TYR A 34 6.48 -22.75 7.26
CA TYR A 34 5.05 -22.96 7.28
C TYR A 34 4.30 -21.64 7.35
N SER A 35 3.10 -21.60 6.76
CA SER A 35 2.16 -20.48 6.91
C SER A 35 0.74 -21.01 7.09
N VAL A 36 -0.09 -20.31 7.86
CA VAL A 36 -1.43 -20.79 8.20
C VAL A 36 -2.51 -20.25 7.27
N VAL A 37 -3.35 -21.13 6.74
CA VAL A 37 -4.60 -20.79 6.03
C VAL A 37 -5.74 -20.79 7.05
N SER A 38 -6.36 -19.64 7.23
CA SER A 38 -7.41 -19.40 8.23
C SER A 38 -8.77 -19.24 7.55
N ALA A 39 -9.70 -20.15 7.89
CA ALA A 39 -11.03 -20.18 7.28
C ALA A 39 -11.88 -18.92 7.54
N GLY A 40 -11.56 -18.09 8.53
CA GLY A 40 -12.28 -16.84 8.78
C GLY A 40 -11.89 -15.75 7.78
N THR A 41 -10.68 -15.22 7.94
CA THR A 41 -10.15 -14.12 7.12
C THR A 41 -10.06 -14.49 5.64
N GLU A 42 -9.56 -15.69 5.32
CA GLU A 42 -9.25 -16.06 3.94
C GLU A 42 -10.48 -16.45 3.13
N ARG A 43 -11.49 -17.04 3.77
CA ARG A 43 -12.82 -17.23 3.14
C ARG A 43 -13.47 -15.89 2.84
N SER A 44 -13.36 -14.91 3.73
CA SER A 44 -13.88 -13.56 3.50
C SER A 44 -13.22 -12.91 2.28
N LEU A 45 -11.88 -13.01 2.17
CA LEU A 45 -11.13 -12.51 1.01
C LEU A 45 -11.53 -13.22 -0.29
N LYS A 46 -11.66 -14.55 -0.29
CA LYS A 46 -12.11 -15.31 -1.48
C LYS A 46 -13.55 -14.96 -1.88
N SER A 47 -14.44 -14.83 -0.90
CA SER A 47 -15.83 -14.39 -1.11
C SER A 47 -15.87 -13.00 -1.74
N PHE A 48 -15.03 -12.07 -1.28
CA PHE A 48 -14.87 -10.76 -1.89
C PHE A 48 -14.39 -10.86 -3.34
N GLY A 49 -13.41 -11.72 -3.64
CA GLY A 49 -12.91 -11.96 -5.00
C GLY A 49 -13.99 -12.41 -6.00
N ASN A 50 -14.95 -13.22 -5.55
CA ASN A 50 -16.04 -13.74 -6.39
C ASN A 50 -17.18 -12.75 -6.67
N LYS A 51 -17.21 -11.59 -6.00
CA LYS A 51 -18.26 -10.57 -6.20
C LYS A 51 -18.06 -9.79 -7.49
N ASN A 52 -19.15 -9.30 -8.07
CA ASN A 52 -19.06 -8.40 -9.23
C ASN A 52 -18.53 -7.01 -8.81
N LEU A 53 -18.09 -6.20 -9.77
CA LEU A 53 -17.48 -4.88 -9.50
C LEU A 53 -18.41 -3.93 -8.71
N LEU A 54 -19.72 -4.01 -8.93
CA LEU A 54 -20.71 -3.18 -8.22
C LEU A 54 -20.81 -3.58 -6.74
N GLN A 55 -20.90 -4.88 -6.46
CA GLN A 55 -20.90 -5.43 -5.10
C GLN A 55 -19.59 -5.13 -4.37
N LYS A 56 -18.45 -5.25 -5.04
CA LYS A 56 -17.13 -4.88 -4.48
C LYS A 56 -17.05 -3.40 -4.12
N ALA A 57 -17.61 -2.53 -4.96
CA ALA A 57 -17.68 -1.10 -4.68
C ALA A 57 -18.60 -0.79 -3.48
N MET A 58 -19.75 -1.47 -3.38
CA MET A 58 -20.67 -1.30 -2.24
C MET A 58 -20.06 -1.71 -0.88
N GLU A 59 -19.15 -2.69 -0.87
CA GLU A 59 -18.44 -3.13 0.34
C GLU A 59 -17.24 -2.25 0.71
N ARG A 60 -16.88 -1.28 -0.14
CA ARG A 60 -15.87 -0.25 0.12
C ARG A 60 -16.44 1.16 -0.04
N PRO A 61 -17.43 1.56 0.80
CA PRO A 61 -18.10 2.85 0.68
C PRO A 61 -17.13 4.04 0.85
N ASP A 62 -16.02 3.87 1.57
CA ASP A 62 -14.96 4.86 1.72
C ASP A 62 -14.26 5.17 0.38
N GLN A 63 -13.99 4.15 -0.44
CA GLN A 63 -13.39 4.32 -1.76
C GLN A 63 -14.41 4.92 -2.73
N VAL A 64 -15.68 4.50 -2.66
CA VAL A 64 -16.77 5.09 -3.45
C VAL A 64 -16.98 6.57 -3.11
N LYS A 65 -16.84 6.95 -1.82
CA LYS A 65 -16.88 8.36 -1.39
C LYS A 65 -15.72 9.17 -1.99
N LYS A 66 -14.50 8.63 -1.95
CA LYS A 66 -13.32 9.27 -2.58
C LYS A 66 -13.48 9.43 -4.10
N VAL A 67 -14.16 8.49 -4.75
CA VAL A 67 -14.47 8.53 -6.19
C VAL A 67 -15.53 9.59 -6.48
N THR A 68 -16.63 9.63 -5.72
CA THR A 68 -17.68 10.65 -5.89
C THR A 68 -17.18 12.07 -5.64
N GLU A 69 -16.28 12.28 -4.68
CA GLU A 69 -15.62 13.58 -4.45
C GLU A 69 -14.78 14.05 -5.64
N LYS A 70 -14.15 13.13 -6.37
CA LYS A 70 -13.32 13.43 -7.56
C LYS A 70 -14.11 13.57 -8.85
N MET A 71 -15.27 12.92 -8.96
CA MET A 71 -16.13 12.96 -10.16
C MET A 71 -16.55 14.38 -10.53
N SER A 72 -16.81 15.26 -9.55
CA SER A 72 -17.24 16.63 -9.81
C SER A 72 -16.13 17.54 -10.37
N THR A 73 -14.85 17.18 -10.18
CA THR A 73 -13.70 18.03 -10.52
C THR A 73 -12.89 17.51 -11.69
N ASP A 74 -12.66 16.19 -11.77
CA ASP A 74 -11.84 15.55 -12.81
C ASP A 74 -12.68 14.92 -13.94
N GLY A 75 -14.01 14.91 -13.77
CA GLY A 75 -14.97 14.30 -14.69
C GLY A 75 -15.24 12.82 -14.41
N ILE A 76 -16.41 12.36 -14.84
CA ILE A 76 -16.97 11.04 -14.49
C ILE A 76 -16.10 9.89 -15.03
N VAL A 77 -15.65 9.98 -16.28
CA VAL A 77 -14.92 8.89 -16.97
C VAL A 77 -13.55 8.63 -16.34
N THR A 78 -12.72 9.67 -16.19
CA THR A 78 -11.35 9.60 -15.64
C THR A 78 -11.35 9.07 -14.21
N THR A 79 -12.35 9.47 -13.42
CA THR A 79 -12.47 9.05 -12.03
C THR A 79 -12.87 7.58 -11.90
N LEU A 80 -13.75 7.10 -12.78
CA LEU A 80 -14.16 5.69 -12.81
C LEU A 80 -13.02 4.78 -13.26
N GLU A 81 -12.27 5.14 -14.31
CA GLU A 81 -11.12 4.35 -14.80
C GLU A 81 -10.05 4.14 -13.71
N SER A 82 -9.68 5.20 -12.99
CA SER A 82 -8.70 5.14 -11.89
C SER A 82 -9.19 4.27 -10.71
N ALA A 83 -10.49 4.30 -10.41
CA ALA A 83 -11.09 3.50 -9.36
C ALA A 83 -11.15 2.01 -9.73
N PHE A 84 -11.54 1.70 -10.96
CA PHE A 84 -11.65 0.33 -11.45
C PHE A 84 -10.28 -0.33 -11.64
N GLY A 85 -9.23 0.42 -12.03
CA GLY A 85 -7.87 -0.10 -12.10
C GLY A 85 -7.36 -0.64 -10.76
N ARG A 86 -7.67 0.05 -9.65
CA ARG A 86 -7.29 -0.38 -8.28
C ARG A 86 -8.08 -1.59 -7.78
N LEU A 87 -9.28 -1.81 -8.30
CA LEU A 87 -10.13 -2.94 -7.92
C LEU A 87 -9.74 -4.24 -8.64
N GLY A 88 -8.88 -4.18 -9.67
CA GLY A 88 -8.45 -5.35 -10.44
C GLY A 88 -7.09 -5.94 -10.02
N GLU A 89 -6.36 -5.33 -9.10
CA GLU A 89 -5.01 -5.77 -8.73
C GLU A 89 -5.03 -7.11 -7.98
N PRO A 90 -4.14 -8.07 -8.30
CA PRO A 90 -4.02 -9.33 -7.54
C PRO A 90 -3.77 -9.06 -6.05
N MET A 91 -4.53 -9.69 -5.16
CA MET A 91 -4.38 -9.51 -3.72
C MET A 91 -3.45 -10.59 -3.13
N PRO A 92 -2.39 -10.21 -2.40
CA PRO A 92 -1.53 -11.21 -1.74
C PRO A 92 -2.31 -11.93 -0.64
N MET A 93 -2.07 -13.22 -0.51
CA MET A 93 -2.69 -14.08 0.51
C MET A 93 -1.73 -14.35 1.67
N GLY A 94 -2.26 -14.80 2.81
CA GLY A 94 -1.47 -15.07 4.02
C GLY A 94 -1.16 -13.83 4.86
N TYR A 95 -0.98 -14.06 6.16
CA TYR A 95 -0.71 -12.99 7.14
C TYR A 95 0.06 -13.50 8.38
N SER A 96 0.45 -14.77 8.39
CA SER A 96 1.06 -15.43 9.55
C SER A 96 1.84 -16.67 9.12
N GLY A 97 3.05 -16.81 9.66
CA GLY A 97 3.91 -17.95 9.36
C GLY A 97 5.09 -18.07 10.31
N VAL A 98 5.92 -19.06 10.02
CA VAL A 98 7.16 -19.35 10.72
C VAL A 98 8.24 -19.60 9.68
N GLY A 99 9.46 -19.17 9.98
CA GLY A 99 10.56 -19.33 9.05
C GLY A 99 11.92 -19.13 9.68
N ARG A 100 12.95 -19.23 8.85
CA ARG A 100 14.35 -19.03 9.22
C ARG A 100 14.87 -17.73 8.63
N ILE A 101 15.51 -16.91 9.44
CA ILE A 101 16.13 -15.67 8.99
C ILE A 101 17.33 -15.97 8.11
N LYS A 102 17.39 -15.32 6.94
CA LYS A 102 18.53 -15.37 6.02
C LYS A 102 19.35 -14.10 6.05
N VAL A 103 18.70 -12.93 6.15
CA VAL A 103 19.36 -11.62 6.11
C VAL A 103 18.68 -10.67 7.10
N CYS A 104 19.49 -9.92 7.85
CA CYS A 104 19.01 -8.82 8.71
C CYS A 104 19.38 -7.48 8.10
N GLY A 105 18.42 -6.56 8.02
CA GLY A 105 18.65 -5.18 7.63
C GLY A 105 19.27 -4.35 8.75
N LYS A 106 19.72 -3.15 8.41
CA LYS A 106 20.22 -2.19 9.40
C LYS A 106 19.14 -1.89 10.44
N GLY A 107 19.51 -1.82 11.71
CA GLY A 107 18.58 -1.54 12.81
C GLY A 107 17.89 -2.77 13.39
N VAL A 108 18.04 -3.96 12.79
CA VAL A 108 17.59 -5.21 13.42
C VAL A 108 18.64 -5.70 14.41
N THR A 109 18.28 -5.79 15.70
CA THR A 109 19.21 -6.19 16.78
C THR A 109 18.73 -7.35 17.63
N SER A 110 17.45 -7.75 17.52
CA SER A 110 16.84 -8.80 18.35
C SER A 110 17.07 -10.22 17.83
N VAL A 111 17.55 -10.36 16.58
CA VAL A 111 17.68 -11.63 15.86
C VAL A 111 18.86 -11.58 14.88
N MET A 112 19.35 -12.75 14.47
CA MET A 112 20.44 -12.90 13.50
C MET A 112 20.16 -13.96 12.43
N PRO A 113 20.88 -13.96 11.29
CA PRO A 113 20.79 -15.02 10.31
C PRO A 113 20.95 -16.42 10.95
N GLY A 114 20.07 -17.34 10.58
CA GLY A 114 19.99 -18.69 11.14
C GLY A 114 18.92 -18.87 12.22
N ASP A 115 18.51 -17.79 12.90
CA ASP A 115 17.43 -17.84 13.89
C ASP A 115 16.09 -18.24 13.26
N PHE A 116 15.29 -19.00 14.00
CA PHE A 116 13.89 -19.28 13.66
C PHE A 116 12.98 -18.22 14.28
N VAL A 117 11.98 -17.78 13.53
CA VAL A 117 11.04 -16.75 13.96
C VAL A 117 9.60 -17.09 13.59
N SER A 118 8.67 -16.75 14.47
CA SER A 118 7.28 -16.48 14.09
C SER A 118 7.22 -15.11 13.42
N MET A 119 6.36 -14.97 12.42
CA MET A 119 6.15 -13.73 11.69
C MET A 119 4.66 -13.46 11.45
N VAL A 120 4.26 -12.20 11.52
CA VAL A 120 2.87 -11.75 11.34
C VAL A 120 2.79 -10.52 10.42
N GLY A 121 1.57 -10.14 10.03
CA GLY A 121 1.31 -8.95 9.22
C GLY A 121 1.71 -9.17 7.77
N GLN A 122 2.90 -8.70 7.38
CA GLN A 122 3.48 -8.90 6.03
C GLN A 122 4.05 -10.33 5.81
N ALA A 123 3.56 -11.31 6.57
CA ALA A 123 3.91 -12.72 6.46
C ALA A 123 2.96 -13.42 5.46
N TYR A 124 3.14 -13.10 4.18
CA TYR A 124 2.33 -13.63 3.09
C TYR A 124 2.62 -15.12 2.82
N HIS A 125 1.70 -15.77 2.11
CA HIS A 125 1.87 -17.10 1.55
C HIS A 125 2.86 -17.08 0.39
N CYS A 126 4.15 -17.08 0.73
CA CYS A 126 5.25 -17.07 -0.21
C CYS A 126 6.50 -17.72 0.37
N GLU A 127 7.39 -18.17 -0.50
CA GLU A 127 8.59 -18.92 -0.07
C GLU A 127 9.59 -18.06 0.71
N VAL A 128 9.63 -16.75 0.45
CA VAL A 128 10.53 -15.80 1.12
C VAL A 128 9.81 -14.50 1.44
N ASN A 129 9.72 -14.18 2.72
CA ASN A 129 9.06 -12.97 3.23
C ASN A 129 10.07 -11.88 3.61
N ARG A 130 9.72 -10.62 3.37
CA ARG A 130 10.38 -9.46 4.00
C ARG A 130 9.46 -8.93 5.09
N VAL A 131 9.91 -8.98 6.33
CA VAL A 131 9.08 -8.66 7.51
C VAL A 131 9.80 -7.63 8.38
N ASN A 132 9.04 -6.67 8.95
CA ASN A 132 9.58 -5.70 9.88
C ASN A 132 10.01 -6.35 11.21
N ARG A 133 11.05 -5.82 11.85
CA ARG A 133 11.59 -6.27 13.15
C ARG A 133 10.57 -6.33 14.28
N ASN A 134 9.51 -5.52 14.23
CA ASN A 134 8.46 -5.49 15.24
C ASN A 134 7.40 -6.57 15.02
N LEU A 135 7.38 -7.21 13.84
CA LEU A 135 6.38 -8.20 13.43
C LEU A 135 6.96 -9.63 13.40
N ILE A 136 8.11 -9.83 14.04
CA ILE A 136 8.76 -11.11 14.21
C ILE A 136 9.05 -11.38 15.68
N THR A 137 9.10 -12.66 16.05
CA THR A 137 9.54 -13.08 17.38
C THR A 137 10.42 -14.31 17.26
N LYS A 138 11.58 -14.27 17.92
CA LYS A 138 12.54 -15.38 17.98
C LYS A 138 11.93 -16.59 18.69
N ILE A 139 12.05 -17.74 18.03
CA ILE A 139 11.69 -19.05 18.59
C ILE A 139 12.95 -19.66 19.22
N PRO A 140 12.87 -20.27 20.41
CA PRO A 140 14.02 -20.94 21.03
C PRO A 140 14.58 -22.06 20.15
N SER A 141 15.91 -22.22 20.15
CA SER A 141 16.63 -23.15 19.27
C SER A 141 16.33 -24.63 19.53
N GLU A 142 15.90 -24.95 20.75
CA GLU A 142 15.57 -26.29 21.23
C GLU A 142 14.19 -26.78 20.79
N GLU A 143 13.39 -25.91 20.17
CA GLU A 143 12.07 -26.26 19.66
C GLU A 143 12.15 -27.31 18.55
N ARG A 144 11.22 -28.25 18.57
CA ARG A 144 11.16 -29.37 17.62
C ARG A 144 9.96 -29.31 16.69
N ASP A 145 8.88 -28.65 17.10
CA ASP A 145 7.68 -28.52 16.27
C ASP A 145 7.38 -27.04 15.93
N PHE A 146 8.05 -26.56 14.88
CA PHE A 146 7.86 -25.21 14.35
C PHE A 146 6.45 -24.96 13.81
N ARG A 147 5.67 -25.99 13.46
CA ARG A 147 4.37 -25.83 12.80
C ARG A 147 3.38 -25.02 13.65
N GLN A 148 3.44 -25.20 14.98
CA GLN A 148 2.59 -24.48 15.93
C GLN A 148 2.82 -22.96 15.88
N TYR A 149 4.02 -22.53 15.56
CA TYR A 149 4.42 -21.13 15.55
C TYR A 149 3.89 -20.35 14.34
N ALA A 150 3.33 -21.04 13.33
CA ALA A 150 2.63 -20.42 12.21
C ALA A 150 1.30 -19.75 12.63
N PHE A 151 0.73 -20.11 13.78
CA PHE A 151 -0.53 -19.55 14.30
C PHE A 151 -0.35 -18.19 15.02
N ALA A 152 0.84 -17.59 14.98
CA ALA A 152 1.21 -16.38 15.71
C ALA A 152 0.20 -15.22 15.60
N ALA A 153 -0.28 -14.89 14.39
CA ALA A 153 -1.23 -13.79 14.24
C ALA A 153 -2.60 -14.10 14.87
N LEU A 154 -3.07 -15.35 14.78
CA LEU A 154 -4.33 -15.79 15.40
C LEU A 154 -4.21 -15.77 16.92
N ALA A 155 -3.09 -16.23 17.47
CA ALA A 155 -2.80 -16.15 18.89
C ALA A 155 -2.66 -14.70 19.37
N GLY A 156 -2.06 -13.82 18.57
CA GLY A 156 -2.01 -12.39 18.85
C GLY A 156 -3.39 -11.75 18.93
N ILE A 157 -4.32 -12.13 18.02
CA ILE A 157 -5.72 -11.69 18.05
C ILE A 157 -6.42 -12.20 19.32
N ALA A 158 -6.19 -13.45 19.69
CA ALA A 158 -6.73 -14.02 20.93
C ALA A 158 -6.22 -13.27 22.17
N LEU A 159 -4.91 -13.04 22.28
CA LEU A 159 -4.29 -12.31 23.38
C LEU A 159 -4.78 -10.87 23.47
N GLU A 160 -4.91 -10.17 22.35
CA GLU A 160 -5.47 -8.83 22.34
C GLU A 160 -6.92 -8.82 22.85
N GLY A 161 -7.75 -9.80 22.43
CA GLY A 161 -9.10 -9.96 22.97
C GLY A 161 -9.12 -10.20 24.48
N ILE A 162 -8.22 -11.03 24.99
CA ILE A 162 -8.05 -11.32 26.43
C ILE A 162 -7.62 -10.06 27.20
N HIS A 163 -6.66 -9.30 26.67
CA HIS A 163 -6.19 -8.06 27.28
C HIS A 163 -7.28 -6.98 27.28
N GLN A 164 -8.00 -6.80 26.17
CA GLN A 164 -9.10 -5.84 26.09
C GLN A 164 -10.24 -6.24 27.02
N ALA A 165 -10.57 -7.53 27.14
CA ALA A 165 -11.57 -8.01 28.09
C ALA A 165 -11.14 -7.82 29.57
N GLU A 166 -9.87 -7.51 29.84
CA GLU A 166 -9.30 -7.40 31.19
C GLU A 166 -9.55 -8.69 31.99
N VAL A 167 -9.16 -9.82 31.41
CA VAL A 167 -9.33 -11.13 32.03
C VAL A 167 -8.36 -11.30 33.20
N HIS A 168 -8.86 -11.86 34.29
CA HIS A 168 -8.08 -12.23 35.48
C HIS A 168 -8.10 -13.75 35.75
N PRO A 169 -7.03 -14.31 36.33
CA PRO A 169 -7.02 -15.71 36.76
C PRO A 169 -8.19 -16.01 37.73
N GLY A 170 -8.83 -17.17 37.56
CA GLY A 170 -9.98 -17.60 38.36
C GLY A 170 -11.35 -17.12 37.84
N GLU A 171 -11.40 -16.29 36.79
CA GLU A 171 -12.67 -15.88 36.16
C GLU A 171 -13.28 -16.99 35.28
N ASN A 172 -14.61 -16.96 35.18
CA ASN A 172 -15.36 -17.77 34.21
C ASN A 172 -15.50 -16.99 32.90
N VAL A 173 -14.97 -17.54 31.82
CA VAL A 173 -14.94 -16.89 30.50
C VAL A 173 -15.71 -17.73 29.49
N ALA A 174 -16.72 -17.13 28.84
CA ALA A 174 -17.38 -17.75 27.70
C ALA A 174 -16.65 -17.41 26.39
N ILE A 175 -16.54 -18.38 25.49
CA ILE A 175 -16.11 -18.16 24.12
C ILE A 175 -17.26 -18.50 23.18
N ILE A 176 -17.69 -17.53 22.38
CA ILE A 176 -18.72 -17.75 21.34
C ILE A 176 -18.03 -17.86 19.98
N GLY A 177 -18.09 -19.05 19.40
CA GLY A 177 -17.38 -19.47 18.18
C GLY A 177 -16.23 -20.43 18.49
N MET A 178 -16.48 -21.74 18.50
CA MET A 178 -15.43 -22.75 18.73
C MET A 178 -14.80 -23.21 17.41
N GLY A 179 -14.28 -22.24 16.64
CA GLY A 179 -13.40 -22.49 15.49
C GLY A 179 -11.92 -22.49 15.88
N LEU A 180 -11.02 -22.39 14.90
CA LEU A 180 -9.57 -22.31 15.14
C LEU A 180 -9.20 -21.22 16.15
N LEU A 181 -9.70 -19.99 15.96
CA LEU A 181 -9.45 -18.87 16.88
C LEU A 181 -10.02 -19.15 18.28
N GLY A 182 -11.24 -19.67 18.37
CA GLY A 182 -11.86 -20.02 19.65
C GLY A 182 -11.08 -21.07 20.44
N HIS A 183 -10.56 -22.11 19.78
CA HIS A 183 -9.70 -23.11 20.43
C HIS A 183 -8.37 -22.54 20.91
N ILE A 184 -7.73 -21.65 20.13
CA ILE A 184 -6.51 -20.96 20.55
C ILE A 184 -6.81 -20.09 21.78
N THR A 185 -7.86 -19.27 21.74
CA THR A 185 -8.29 -18.43 22.87
C THR A 185 -8.56 -19.27 24.12
N ALA A 186 -9.29 -20.38 23.99
CA ALA A 186 -9.59 -21.28 25.11
C ALA A 186 -8.32 -21.81 25.77
N ARG A 187 -7.33 -22.24 24.97
CA ARG A 187 -6.07 -22.79 25.50
C ARG A 187 -5.24 -21.73 26.22
N ILE A 188 -5.20 -20.50 25.71
CA ILE A 188 -4.52 -19.38 26.37
C ILE A 188 -5.21 -19.04 27.70
N LEU A 189 -6.55 -18.95 27.72
CA LEU A 189 -7.33 -18.69 28.94
C LEU A 189 -7.12 -19.78 30.01
N ASN A 190 -7.12 -21.05 29.61
CA ASN A 190 -6.79 -22.15 30.52
C ASN A 190 -5.37 -22.01 31.10
N ALA A 191 -4.39 -21.63 30.27
CA ALA A 191 -3.01 -21.38 30.71
C ALA A 191 -2.88 -20.17 31.66
N TYR A 192 -3.83 -19.22 31.57
CA TYR A 192 -3.94 -18.08 32.47
C TYR A 192 -4.74 -18.39 33.75
N GLY A 193 -5.28 -19.61 33.87
CA GLY A 193 -5.99 -20.07 35.06
C GLY A 193 -7.47 -19.69 35.08
N CYS A 194 -8.11 -19.48 33.93
CA CYS A 194 -9.54 -19.23 33.81
C CYS A 194 -10.33 -20.53 33.55
N ASP A 195 -11.60 -20.55 33.96
CA ASP A 195 -12.55 -21.59 33.60
C ASP A 195 -13.30 -21.20 32.32
N VAL A 196 -13.25 -22.03 31.29
CA VAL A 196 -13.74 -21.68 29.94
C VAL A 196 -15.00 -22.45 29.59
N ILE A 197 -16.06 -21.76 29.16
CA ILE A 197 -17.28 -22.36 28.60
C ILE A 197 -17.32 -22.07 27.10
N GLY A 198 -17.39 -23.10 26.25
CA GLY A 198 -17.40 -22.96 24.79
C GLY A 198 -18.81 -22.98 24.21
N TYR A 199 -19.08 -22.09 23.25
CA TYR A 199 -20.35 -22.02 22.53
C TYR A 199 -20.13 -22.05 21.01
N ASP A 200 -20.90 -22.88 20.30
CA ASP A 200 -20.99 -22.85 18.83
C ASP A 200 -22.31 -23.52 18.39
N ILE A 201 -22.71 -23.32 17.13
CA ILE A 201 -23.94 -23.90 16.55
C ILE A 201 -23.86 -25.43 16.38
N ALA A 202 -22.64 -25.95 16.25
CA ALA A 202 -22.37 -27.37 16.14
C ALA A 202 -21.33 -27.76 17.18
N ASP A 203 -21.41 -28.98 17.71
CA ASP A 203 -20.39 -29.47 18.63
C ASP A 203 -19.04 -29.56 17.92
N LYS A 204 -18.15 -28.66 18.33
CA LYS A 204 -16.76 -28.56 17.87
C LYS A 204 -15.81 -28.75 19.06
N GLY A 205 -16.26 -29.38 20.14
CA GLY A 205 -15.40 -29.73 21.26
C GLY A 205 -14.18 -30.52 20.80
N LEU A 206 -13.02 -30.25 21.40
CA LEU A 206 -11.79 -31.00 21.18
C LEU A 206 -11.28 -31.46 22.52
N GLU A 207 -10.88 -32.72 22.61
CA GLU A 207 -10.40 -33.36 23.84
C GLU A 207 -9.27 -32.57 24.51
N LYS A 208 -8.32 -32.04 23.71
CA LYS A 208 -7.18 -31.26 24.21
C LYS A 208 -7.48 -29.78 24.46
N THR A 209 -8.69 -29.31 24.12
CA THR A 209 -9.17 -27.99 24.52
C THR A 209 -10.02 -28.15 25.76
N LYS A 210 -9.42 -27.93 26.94
CA LYS A 210 -10.12 -28.03 28.22
C LYS A 210 -11.25 -26.99 28.27
N LEU A 211 -12.48 -27.46 28.41
CA LEU A 211 -13.67 -26.64 28.64
C LEU A 211 -14.36 -27.15 29.89
N LEU A 212 -14.92 -26.24 30.69
CA LEU A 212 -15.84 -26.57 31.77
C LEU A 212 -17.11 -27.22 31.21
N ALA A 213 -17.61 -26.68 30.09
CA ALA A 213 -18.66 -27.27 29.29
C ALA A 213 -18.60 -26.76 27.85
N PHE A 214 -19.17 -27.55 26.93
CA PHE A 214 -19.53 -27.11 25.59
C PHE A 214 -21.06 -27.01 25.52
N ILE A 215 -21.59 -25.86 25.08
CA ILE A 215 -23.02 -25.60 24.99
C ILE A 215 -23.35 -25.16 23.57
N LYS A 216 -24.40 -25.72 22.97
CA LYS A 216 -24.84 -25.25 21.65
C LYS A 216 -25.39 -23.83 21.76
N SER A 217 -24.95 -22.93 20.88
CA SER A 217 -25.29 -21.51 20.97
C SER A 217 -26.77 -21.21 20.67
N ASP A 218 -27.47 -22.12 20.00
CA ASP A 218 -28.89 -22.05 19.66
C ASP A 218 -29.78 -22.86 20.64
N ASP A 219 -29.20 -23.42 21.71
CA ASP A 219 -29.95 -24.11 22.74
C ASP A 219 -30.75 -23.12 23.59
N ASN A 220 -32.07 -23.30 23.68
CA ASN A 220 -32.95 -22.47 24.50
C ASN A 220 -32.58 -22.50 25.99
N SER A 221 -31.88 -23.54 26.45
CA SER A 221 -31.40 -23.68 27.82
C SER A 221 -29.99 -23.12 28.06
N ALA A 222 -29.33 -22.55 27.04
CA ALA A 222 -27.93 -22.12 27.15
C ALA A 222 -27.68 -21.15 28.31
N VAL A 223 -28.60 -20.23 28.56
CA VAL A 223 -28.50 -19.26 29.68
C VAL A 223 -28.59 -19.96 31.03
N ASP A 224 -29.52 -20.90 31.19
CA ASP A 224 -29.71 -21.63 32.45
C ASP A 224 -28.56 -22.59 32.74
N LEU A 225 -28.04 -23.26 31.70
CA LEU A 225 -26.82 -24.07 31.78
C LEU A 225 -25.61 -23.22 32.17
N THR A 226 -25.46 -22.03 31.57
CA THR A 226 -24.39 -21.08 31.97
C THR A 226 -24.49 -20.77 33.45
N LYS A 227 -25.69 -20.41 33.92
CA LYS A 227 -25.92 -20.07 35.32
C LYS A 227 -25.62 -21.25 36.23
N ALA A 228 -26.04 -22.47 35.88
CA ALA A 228 -25.75 -23.66 36.66
C ALA A 228 -24.23 -23.88 36.84
N LEU A 229 -23.45 -23.67 35.77
CA LEU A 229 -21.99 -23.80 35.78
C LEU A 229 -21.28 -22.64 36.50
N THR A 230 -21.94 -21.50 36.66
CA THR A 230 -21.36 -20.27 37.23
C THR A 230 -21.97 -19.89 38.59
N SER A 231 -22.55 -20.86 39.30
CA SER A 231 -23.20 -20.68 40.61
C SER A 231 -24.32 -19.62 40.60
N GLY A 232 -25.08 -19.56 39.51
CA GLY A 232 -26.21 -18.66 39.31
C GLY A 232 -25.85 -17.26 38.81
N ARG A 233 -24.56 -16.96 38.60
CA ARG A 233 -24.09 -15.59 38.32
C ARG A 233 -24.11 -15.22 36.84
N GLY A 234 -23.81 -16.17 35.94
CA GLY A 234 -23.36 -15.88 34.58
C GLY A 234 -21.83 -15.74 34.51
N VAL A 235 -21.28 -15.63 33.31
CA VAL A 235 -19.82 -15.52 33.10
C VAL A 235 -19.31 -14.11 33.36
N ASP A 236 -18.07 -14.01 33.87
CA ASP A 236 -17.39 -12.73 34.11
C ASP A 236 -17.12 -12.01 32.79
N LYS A 237 -16.66 -12.75 31.79
CA LYS A 237 -16.22 -12.24 30.50
C LYS A 237 -16.77 -13.10 29.36
N VAL A 238 -17.04 -12.47 28.22
CA VAL A 238 -17.35 -13.16 26.96
C VAL A 238 -16.36 -12.72 25.89
N ILE A 239 -15.74 -13.66 25.20
CA ILE A 239 -14.93 -13.41 24.00
C ILE A 239 -15.66 -13.96 22.77
N ILE A 240 -16.12 -13.06 21.90
CA ILE A 240 -16.79 -13.42 20.65
C ILE A 240 -15.73 -13.59 19.55
N THR A 241 -15.55 -14.82 19.10
CA THR A 241 -14.64 -15.19 18.00
C THR A 241 -15.40 -15.64 16.74
N ALA A 242 -16.73 -15.76 16.84
CA ALA A 242 -17.60 -16.15 15.73
C ALA A 242 -17.50 -15.18 14.53
N ALA A 243 -17.65 -15.75 13.33
CA ALA A 243 -17.76 -15.01 12.08
C ALA A 243 -19.12 -15.31 11.42
N THR A 244 -20.05 -14.36 11.47
CA THR A 244 -21.43 -14.52 10.95
C THR A 244 -22.09 -13.16 10.68
N ASN A 245 -23.06 -13.12 9.77
CA ASN A 245 -23.85 -11.92 9.53
C ASN A 245 -25.04 -11.76 10.49
N SER A 246 -25.25 -12.72 11.41
CA SER A 246 -26.32 -12.69 12.40
C SER A 246 -25.92 -11.92 13.67
N ASN A 247 -26.88 -11.32 14.35
CA ASN A 247 -26.68 -10.70 15.68
C ASN A 247 -26.68 -11.72 16.84
N ALA A 248 -27.02 -12.99 16.58
CA ALA A 248 -27.19 -14.02 17.61
C ALA A 248 -26.00 -14.17 18.59
N PRO A 249 -24.71 -14.08 18.18
CA PRO A 249 -23.61 -14.12 19.14
C PRO A 249 -23.60 -12.93 20.11
N MET A 250 -24.05 -11.75 19.66
CA MET A 250 -24.16 -10.55 20.52
C MET A 250 -25.29 -10.72 21.53
N ASP A 251 -26.44 -11.22 21.08
CA ASP A 251 -27.61 -11.44 21.94
C ASP A 251 -27.31 -12.51 23.01
N LEU A 252 -26.68 -13.62 22.60
CA LEU A 252 -26.23 -14.66 23.52
C LEU A 252 -25.19 -14.13 24.51
N ALA A 253 -24.18 -13.37 24.04
CA ALA A 253 -23.18 -12.76 24.91
C ALA A 253 -23.84 -11.88 25.97
N ALA A 254 -24.75 -11.00 25.55
CA ALA A 254 -25.50 -10.14 26.46
C ALA A 254 -26.32 -10.97 27.45
N ALA A 255 -26.91 -12.10 27.06
CA ALA A 255 -27.73 -12.94 27.94
C ALA A 255 -26.90 -13.68 29.02
N ILE A 256 -25.76 -14.29 28.64
CA ILE A 256 -24.96 -15.16 29.53
C ILE A 256 -24.00 -14.40 30.44
N THR A 257 -23.66 -13.15 30.11
CA THR A 257 -22.76 -12.32 30.91
C THR A 257 -23.43 -11.90 32.23
N ARG A 258 -22.69 -11.97 33.33
CA ARG A 258 -23.17 -11.50 34.64
C ARG A 258 -23.35 -9.98 34.70
N ASP A 259 -23.98 -9.51 35.77
CA ASP A 259 -23.99 -8.08 36.12
C ASP A 259 -22.57 -7.51 36.20
N ARG A 260 -22.35 -6.35 35.56
CA ARG A 260 -21.06 -5.66 35.38
C ARG A 260 -19.96 -6.52 34.73
N GLY A 261 -20.33 -7.45 33.86
CA GLY A 261 -19.38 -8.23 33.07
C GLY A 261 -18.93 -7.53 31.78
N THR A 262 -17.93 -8.10 31.12
CA THR A 262 -17.33 -7.53 29.89
C THR A 262 -17.51 -8.45 28.70
N ILE A 263 -17.96 -7.91 27.57
CA ILE A 263 -18.04 -8.60 26.29
C ILE A 263 -16.99 -7.99 25.37
N CYS A 264 -16.05 -8.81 24.89
CA CYS A 264 -15.03 -8.43 23.92
C CYS A 264 -15.24 -9.15 22.60
N MET A 265 -15.22 -8.41 21.49
CA MET A 265 -15.33 -8.98 20.16
C MET A 265 -13.99 -8.97 19.41
N ILE A 266 -13.59 -10.14 18.92
CA ILE A 266 -12.42 -10.35 18.03
C ILE A 266 -12.79 -11.10 16.73
N GLY A 267 -14.02 -11.57 16.59
CA GLY A 267 -14.58 -12.12 15.35
C GLY A 267 -15.26 -11.06 14.46
N VAL A 268 -15.92 -11.52 13.40
CA VAL A 268 -16.66 -10.68 12.44
C VAL A 268 -18.15 -11.01 12.55
N THR A 269 -18.84 -10.34 13.48
CA THR A 269 -20.27 -10.54 13.75
C THR A 269 -21.04 -9.23 13.60
N GLN A 270 -22.34 -9.28 13.30
CA GLN A 270 -23.21 -8.11 13.37
C GLN A 270 -23.17 -7.49 14.78
N MET A 271 -23.10 -6.17 14.87
CA MET A 271 -22.90 -5.42 16.12
C MET A 271 -24.12 -4.57 16.51
N THR A 272 -25.33 -5.11 16.39
CA THR A 272 -26.54 -4.42 16.87
C THR A 272 -26.66 -4.64 18.37
N ILE A 273 -26.46 -3.58 19.16
CA ILE A 273 -26.49 -3.65 20.62
C ILE A 273 -27.92 -3.34 21.11
N ASP A 274 -28.58 -4.32 21.73
CA ASP A 274 -29.83 -4.08 22.44
C ASP A 274 -29.55 -3.33 23.75
N ARG A 275 -30.21 -2.17 23.92
CA ARG A 275 -30.01 -1.31 25.08
C ARG A 275 -30.45 -1.99 26.38
N ARG A 276 -31.52 -2.78 26.37
CA ARG A 276 -32.13 -3.28 27.61
C ARG A 276 -31.17 -4.15 28.45
N PRO A 277 -30.60 -5.25 27.95
CA PRO A 277 -29.70 -6.09 28.74
C PRO A 277 -28.40 -5.38 29.12
N PHE A 278 -27.90 -4.49 28.26
CA PHE A 278 -26.69 -3.69 28.55
C PHE A 278 -26.93 -2.68 29.66
N TYR A 279 -28.11 -2.06 29.68
CA TYR A 279 -28.48 -1.09 30.70
C TYR A 279 -28.82 -1.77 32.04
N GLU A 280 -29.60 -2.85 32.02
CA GLU A 280 -30.02 -3.57 33.23
C GLU A 280 -28.85 -4.21 33.99
N LYS A 281 -27.82 -4.66 33.28
CA LYS A 281 -26.65 -5.35 33.86
C LYS A 281 -25.37 -4.53 33.84
N GLU A 282 -25.43 -3.25 33.47
CA GLU A 282 -24.26 -2.38 33.31
C GLU A 282 -23.11 -3.04 32.52
N LEU A 283 -23.45 -3.70 31.39
CA LEU A 283 -22.47 -4.47 30.62
C LEU A 283 -21.49 -3.55 29.90
N THR A 284 -20.21 -3.95 29.88
CA THR A 284 -19.18 -3.28 29.09
C THR A 284 -18.97 -4.00 27.77
N PHE A 285 -19.06 -3.30 26.64
CA PHE A 285 -18.69 -3.83 25.32
C PHE A 285 -17.35 -3.24 24.85
N LYS A 286 -16.46 -4.10 24.38
CA LYS A 286 -15.16 -3.73 23.81
C LYS A 286 -14.93 -4.44 22.47
N ILE A 287 -14.17 -3.78 21.60
CA ILE A 287 -13.70 -4.34 20.34
C ILE A 287 -12.17 -4.35 20.37
N ALA A 288 -11.57 -5.50 20.10
CA ALA A 288 -10.12 -5.64 20.05
C ALA A 288 -9.59 -5.36 18.64
N ARG A 289 -8.49 -4.61 18.55
CA ARG A 289 -7.87 -4.23 17.28
C ARG A 289 -6.90 -5.32 16.82
N SER A 290 -7.36 -6.24 15.97
CA SER A 290 -6.50 -7.31 15.41
C SER A 290 -5.66 -7.96 16.53
N TYR A 291 -4.33 -7.98 16.38
CA TYR A 291 -3.36 -8.49 17.35
C TYR A 291 -2.74 -7.39 18.24
N GLY A 292 -3.28 -6.17 18.24
CA GLY A 292 -2.98 -5.13 19.25
C GLY A 292 -2.49 -3.77 18.73
N PRO A 293 -2.09 -2.89 19.66
CA PRO A 293 -1.44 -1.61 19.37
C PRO A 293 -0.20 -1.77 18.47
N GLY A 294 -0.04 -0.84 17.53
CA GLY A 294 0.87 -0.97 16.37
C GLY A 294 0.09 -1.14 15.07
N ARG A 295 -1.07 -1.80 15.13
CA ARG A 295 -1.81 -2.12 13.91
C ARG A 295 -2.39 -0.86 13.30
N TYR A 296 -2.15 -0.68 12.00
CA TYR A 296 -2.48 0.51 11.22
C TYR A 296 -1.63 1.74 11.56
N ASP A 297 -0.51 1.56 12.26
CA ASP A 297 0.49 2.60 12.53
C ASP A 297 1.74 2.33 11.68
N THR A 298 1.98 3.18 10.68
CA THR A 298 3.13 3.08 9.77
C THR A 298 4.47 3.27 10.50
N SER A 299 4.51 4.02 11.60
CA SER A 299 5.70 4.16 12.44
C SER A 299 6.09 2.82 13.06
N TYR A 300 5.09 2.00 13.44
CA TYR A 300 5.30 0.68 14.01
C TYR A 300 5.55 -0.39 12.93
N GLU A 301 4.61 -0.57 12.00
CA GLU A 301 4.61 -1.69 11.03
C GLU A 301 5.63 -1.49 9.90
N GLU A 302 5.93 -0.24 9.51
CA GLU A 302 6.87 0.05 8.41
C GLU A 302 8.20 0.60 8.91
N ALA A 303 8.19 1.63 9.78
CA ALA A 303 9.42 2.24 10.26
C ALA A 303 10.12 1.44 11.38
N GLY A 304 9.42 0.50 12.03
CA GLY A 304 10.00 -0.36 13.07
C GLY A 304 10.22 0.33 14.42
N ASN A 305 9.48 1.40 14.71
CA ASN A 305 9.50 2.08 16.01
C ASN A 305 8.48 1.43 16.95
N ASP A 306 8.95 0.76 18.00
CA ASP A 306 8.07 0.17 19.02
C ASP A 306 7.62 1.23 20.05
N TYR A 307 6.48 1.00 20.70
CA TYR A 307 5.98 1.86 21.77
C TYR A 307 6.79 1.62 23.05
N PRO A 308 7.05 2.67 23.86
CA PRO A 308 7.74 2.48 25.11
C PRO A 308 6.92 1.57 26.04
N ILE A 309 7.59 0.57 26.62
CA ILE A 309 6.96 -0.52 27.39
C ILE A 309 6.10 -0.03 28.57
N GLY A 310 6.48 1.10 29.19
CA GLY A 310 5.74 1.69 30.31
C GLY A 310 4.39 2.32 29.93
N TYR A 311 4.15 2.60 28.65
CA TYR A 311 2.88 3.16 28.16
C TYR A 311 2.02 2.11 27.49
N VAL A 312 2.63 1.17 26.74
CA VAL A 312 1.91 0.11 26.03
C VAL A 312 2.56 -1.23 26.35
N ARG A 313 1.97 -1.99 27.27
CA ARG A 313 2.55 -3.27 27.70
C ARG A 313 2.54 -4.32 26.60
N PHE A 314 1.45 -4.39 25.84
CA PHE A 314 1.23 -5.37 24.78
C PHE A 314 0.99 -4.66 23.45
N THR A 315 1.93 -4.81 22.54
CA THR A 315 1.87 -4.41 21.14
C THR A 315 1.68 -5.66 20.28
N GLU A 316 1.51 -5.52 18.96
CA GLU A 316 1.43 -6.69 18.06
C GLU A 316 2.57 -7.69 18.31
N GLY A 317 3.81 -7.19 18.28
CA GLY A 317 5.00 -8.00 18.47
C GLY A 317 5.07 -8.63 19.86
N ARG A 318 4.64 -7.93 20.91
CA ARG A 318 4.66 -8.45 22.29
C ARG A 318 3.55 -9.45 22.57
N ASN A 319 2.42 -9.36 21.87
CA ASN A 319 1.39 -10.41 21.87
C ASN A 319 1.93 -11.67 21.18
N VAL A 320 2.66 -11.52 20.06
CA VAL A 320 3.33 -12.67 19.43
C VAL A 320 4.43 -13.25 20.33
N GLU A 321 5.19 -12.39 21.04
CA GLU A 321 6.18 -12.80 22.04
C GLU A 321 5.57 -13.66 23.15
N GLU A 322 4.44 -13.22 23.71
CA GLU A 322 3.73 -14.00 24.73
C GLU A 322 3.23 -15.34 24.18
N PHE A 323 2.70 -15.38 22.95
CA PHE A 323 2.32 -16.63 22.31
C PHE A 323 3.52 -17.59 22.17
N VAL A 324 4.65 -17.12 21.65
CA VAL A 324 5.88 -17.92 21.51
C VAL A 324 6.32 -18.44 22.87
N ARG A 325 6.25 -17.60 23.91
CA ARG A 325 6.58 -18.00 25.29
C ARG A 325 5.64 -19.10 25.81
N LEU A 326 4.33 -19.00 25.57
CA LEU A 326 3.35 -20.00 26.02
C LEU A 326 3.56 -21.36 25.35
N VAL A 327 3.88 -21.39 24.05
CA VAL A 327 4.17 -22.64 23.32
C VAL A 327 5.50 -23.24 23.77
N SER A 328 6.58 -22.45 23.75
CA SER A 328 7.93 -22.93 24.09
C SER A 328 8.07 -23.36 25.56
N SER A 329 7.33 -22.73 26.48
CA SER A 329 7.25 -23.15 27.88
C SER A 329 6.25 -24.29 28.14
N GLN A 330 5.70 -24.90 27.09
CA GLN A 330 4.75 -26.02 27.12
C GLN A 330 3.47 -25.74 27.91
N ARG A 331 3.09 -24.46 28.06
CA ARG A 331 1.84 -24.07 28.72
C ARG A 331 0.63 -24.24 27.81
N ILE A 332 0.84 -24.14 26.50
CA ILE A 332 -0.14 -24.51 25.48
C ILE A 332 0.53 -25.37 24.41
N ASN A 333 -0.26 -26.24 23.79
CA ASN A 333 0.13 -27.05 22.63
C ASN A 333 -0.98 -26.88 21.59
N LEU A 334 -0.64 -26.65 20.33
CA LEU A 334 -1.58 -26.45 19.21
C LEU A 334 -1.46 -27.55 18.13
N THR A 335 -0.64 -28.57 18.35
CA THR A 335 -0.32 -29.60 17.36
C THR A 335 -1.56 -30.29 16.80
N ASP A 336 -2.54 -30.61 17.65
CA ASP A 336 -3.80 -31.26 17.26
C ASP A 336 -4.78 -30.32 16.55
N LEU A 337 -4.55 -29.00 16.59
CA LEU A 337 -5.32 -28.06 15.76
C LEU A 337 -4.85 -28.10 14.30
N ILE A 338 -3.65 -28.64 14.03
CA ILE A 338 -3.13 -28.83 12.67
C ILE A 338 -3.77 -30.08 12.08
N THR A 339 -4.86 -29.87 11.35
CA THR A 339 -5.61 -30.96 10.70
C THR A 339 -5.04 -31.33 9.34
N HIS A 340 -4.45 -30.35 8.64
CA HIS A 340 -3.91 -30.53 7.30
C HIS A 340 -2.57 -29.79 7.18
N VAL A 341 -1.62 -30.42 6.50
CA VAL A 341 -0.38 -29.82 6.03
C VAL A 341 -0.33 -30.09 4.55
N ILE A 342 -0.37 -29.04 3.75
CA ILE A 342 -0.49 -29.10 2.29
C ILE A 342 0.77 -28.46 1.70
N PRO A 343 1.46 -29.10 0.73
CA PRO A 343 2.57 -28.45 0.04
C PRO A 343 2.13 -27.11 -0.58
N PHE A 344 2.95 -26.08 -0.47
CA PHE A 344 2.64 -24.73 -0.94
C PHE A 344 2.27 -24.67 -2.43
N GLU A 345 2.84 -25.56 -3.23
CA GLU A 345 2.56 -25.72 -4.66
C GLU A 345 1.11 -26.14 -4.94
N HIS A 346 0.42 -26.65 -3.92
CA HIS A 346 -0.98 -27.11 -3.95
C HIS A 346 -1.89 -26.24 -3.05
N ALA A 347 -1.50 -25.00 -2.78
CA ALA A 347 -2.22 -24.13 -1.86
C ALA A 347 -3.71 -23.98 -2.22
N GLU A 348 -4.10 -24.07 -3.50
CA GLU A 348 -5.50 -24.04 -3.94
C GLU A 348 -6.38 -25.08 -3.24
N GLN A 349 -5.84 -26.25 -2.87
CA GLN A 349 -6.55 -27.31 -2.16
C GLN A 349 -6.96 -26.84 -0.76
N ALA A 350 -6.07 -26.12 -0.06
CA ALA A 350 -6.38 -25.53 1.25
C ALA A 350 -7.61 -24.61 1.17
N TYR A 351 -7.69 -23.83 0.10
CA TYR A 351 -8.80 -22.92 -0.13
C TYR A 351 -10.07 -23.61 -0.59
N GLU A 352 -9.98 -24.72 -1.31
CA GLU A 352 -11.13 -25.56 -1.62
C GLU A 352 -11.76 -26.10 -0.32
N ILE A 353 -10.94 -26.67 0.58
CA ILE A 353 -11.35 -27.18 1.89
C ILE A 353 -12.07 -26.11 2.71
N ILE A 354 -11.53 -24.89 2.81
CA ILE A 354 -12.17 -23.84 3.63
C ILE A 354 -13.36 -23.16 2.96
N THR A 355 -13.66 -23.41 1.68
CA THR A 355 -14.74 -22.69 0.97
C THR A 355 -15.85 -23.62 0.47
N THR A 356 -15.58 -24.48 -0.50
CA THR A 356 -16.58 -25.42 -1.05
C THR A 356 -16.67 -26.67 -0.20
N ASN A 357 -15.54 -27.16 0.31
CA ASN A 357 -15.42 -28.38 1.08
C ASN A 357 -16.22 -29.55 0.49
N SER A 358 -16.08 -29.79 -0.81
CA SER A 358 -16.90 -30.77 -1.57
C SER A 358 -16.84 -32.17 -0.96
N ASN A 359 -15.69 -32.53 -0.39
CA ASN A 359 -15.43 -33.82 0.27
C ASN A 359 -15.93 -33.88 1.72
N LYS A 360 -16.50 -32.80 2.26
CA LYS A 360 -16.97 -32.67 3.66
C LYS A 360 -15.87 -33.01 4.68
N GLU A 361 -14.64 -32.64 4.38
CA GLU A 361 -13.49 -32.88 5.25
C GLU A 361 -13.63 -32.07 6.55
N LYS A 362 -13.26 -32.68 7.68
CA LYS A 362 -13.19 -32.00 8.97
C LYS A 362 -11.85 -31.28 9.07
N TYR A 363 -11.87 -29.95 9.16
CA TYR A 363 -10.66 -29.14 9.30
C TYR A 363 -10.78 -28.13 10.45
N ILE A 364 -9.63 -27.77 11.02
CA ILE A 364 -9.50 -26.72 12.04
C ILE A 364 -8.41 -25.74 11.60
N GLY A 365 -7.14 -26.15 11.69
CA GLY A 365 -5.99 -25.45 11.16
C GLY A 365 -5.43 -26.17 9.93
N ILE A 366 -5.14 -25.39 8.89
CA ILE A 366 -4.49 -25.85 7.67
C ILE A 366 -3.18 -25.08 7.54
N LEU A 367 -2.07 -25.80 7.36
CA LEU A 367 -0.77 -25.21 7.09
C LEU A 367 -0.36 -25.45 5.64
N LEU A 368 0.28 -24.45 5.05
CA LEU A 368 1.06 -24.60 3.84
C LEU A 368 2.50 -24.88 4.25
N GLU A 369 3.09 -25.95 3.72
CA GLU A 369 4.49 -26.35 3.93
C GLU A 369 5.33 -25.96 2.71
N TYR A 370 6.52 -25.42 2.96
CA TYR A 370 7.38 -24.88 1.92
C TYR A 370 8.62 -25.74 1.74
N SER A 371 8.81 -26.22 0.51
CA SER A 371 9.96 -27.03 0.13
C SER A 371 11.26 -26.20 0.02
N GLU A 372 12.40 -26.84 0.18
CA GLU A 372 13.67 -26.23 -0.22
C GLU A 372 13.74 -26.16 -1.75
N CYS A 373 13.88 -24.95 -2.29
CA CYS A 373 14.09 -24.68 -3.70
C CYS A 373 15.26 -23.69 -3.82
N LYS A 374 16.27 -23.98 -4.64
CA LYS A 374 17.44 -23.10 -4.80
C LYS A 374 17.14 -21.90 -5.70
N GLU A 375 16.36 -22.12 -6.74
CA GLU A 375 15.96 -21.12 -7.75
C GLU A 375 15.13 -19.97 -7.14
N LYS A 376 14.53 -20.17 -5.96
CA LYS A 376 13.75 -19.12 -5.30
C LYS A 376 14.57 -17.87 -4.96
N TRP A 377 15.90 -18.00 -4.86
CA TRP A 377 16.84 -16.92 -4.56
C TRP A 377 17.30 -16.14 -5.79
N ASP A 378 16.89 -16.53 -6.99
CA ASP A 378 17.29 -15.86 -8.21
C ASP A 378 16.82 -14.39 -8.20
N PRO A 379 17.70 -13.44 -8.52
CA PRO A 379 17.37 -12.02 -8.51
C PRO A 379 16.48 -11.63 -9.69
N ILE A 380 16.39 -12.48 -10.71
CA ILE A 380 15.65 -12.25 -11.96
C ILE A 380 14.63 -13.37 -12.14
N VAL A 381 13.42 -12.99 -12.53
CA VAL A 381 12.40 -13.91 -13.05
C VAL A 381 12.14 -13.56 -14.51
N TYR A 382 12.43 -14.52 -15.39
CA TYR A 382 12.14 -14.42 -16.82
C TYR A 382 10.74 -14.93 -17.11
N ASN A 383 9.97 -14.18 -17.90
CA ASN A 383 8.67 -14.64 -18.36
C ASN A 383 8.87 -15.55 -19.59
N LEU A 384 8.83 -16.87 -19.36
CA LEU A 384 9.08 -17.90 -20.37
C LEU A 384 7.86 -18.16 -21.29
N TYR A 385 7.32 -17.19 -22.05
CA TYR A 385 6.38 -17.49 -23.16
C TYR A 385 6.32 -16.42 -24.27
N ASP A 386 6.01 -16.90 -25.48
CA ASP A 386 5.92 -16.23 -26.77
C ASP A 386 4.72 -15.25 -26.85
N LYS A 387 4.95 -13.94 -26.67
CA LYS A 387 3.96 -12.89 -26.97
C LYS A 387 4.62 -11.73 -27.72
N LYS A 388 4.66 -11.90 -29.05
CA LYS A 388 5.20 -11.01 -30.09
C LYS A 388 6.69 -10.72 -29.96
N LYS A 389 7.44 -11.15 -30.98
CA LYS A 389 8.80 -10.65 -31.25
C LYS A 389 8.76 -9.12 -31.16
N ILE A 390 9.47 -8.55 -30.19
CA ILE A 390 9.58 -7.10 -30.07
C ILE A 390 10.15 -6.62 -31.41
N LYS A 391 9.46 -5.65 -32.03
CA LYS A 391 9.89 -5.14 -33.34
C LYS A 391 11.18 -4.35 -33.11
N SER A 392 12.19 -4.51 -33.97
CA SER A 392 13.45 -3.75 -33.86
C SER A 392 13.30 -2.24 -34.02
N ASP A 393 12.08 -1.73 -34.19
CA ASP A 393 11.73 -0.32 -34.33
C ASP A 393 10.87 0.15 -33.13
N THR A 394 11.02 -0.45 -31.96
CA THR A 394 10.39 0.03 -30.71
C THR A 394 11.45 0.34 -29.66
N ILE A 395 11.19 1.35 -28.83
CA ILE A 395 12.03 1.73 -27.71
C ILE A 395 11.77 0.75 -26.57
N HIS A 396 12.81 0.01 -26.19
CA HIS A 396 12.78 -0.97 -25.12
C HIS A 396 12.95 -0.27 -23.77
N ILE A 397 11.95 -0.42 -22.90
CA ILE A 397 11.89 0.25 -21.60
C ILE A 397 12.43 -0.67 -20.50
N GLY A 398 13.39 -0.16 -19.73
CA GLY A 398 13.68 -0.60 -18.38
C GLY A 398 12.99 0.31 -17.35
N LEU A 399 12.26 -0.23 -16.39
CA LEU A 399 11.55 0.54 -15.37
C LEU A 399 12.17 0.32 -13.99
N ILE A 400 12.66 1.37 -13.34
CA ILE A 400 13.14 1.36 -11.95
C ILE A 400 12.07 2.01 -11.06
N GLY A 401 11.42 1.19 -10.24
CA GLY A 401 10.31 1.62 -9.40
C GLY A 401 9.00 1.69 -10.19
N ALA A 402 7.98 1.02 -9.67
CA ALA A 402 6.69 0.92 -10.35
C ALA A 402 5.56 1.41 -9.47
N GLY A 403 5.72 2.52 -8.74
CA GLY A 403 4.76 3.04 -7.74
C GLY A 403 3.31 3.18 -8.22
N ASN A 404 2.39 3.55 -7.33
CA ASN A 404 0.95 3.59 -7.65
C ASN A 404 0.61 4.41 -8.91
N PHE A 405 1.27 5.56 -9.11
CA PHE A 405 1.10 6.39 -10.30
C PHE A 405 1.50 5.63 -11.58
N VAL A 406 2.61 4.89 -11.53
CA VAL A 406 3.11 4.12 -12.66
C VAL A 406 2.10 3.05 -13.08
N LYS A 407 1.60 2.28 -12.11
CA LYS A 407 0.60 1.22 -12.36
C LYS A 407 -0.72 1.77 -12.89
N SER A 408 -1.23 2.85 -12.29
CA SER A 408 -2.57 3.35 -12.61
C SER A 408 -2.64 4.23 -13.84
N THR A 409 -1.52 4.83 -14.23
CA THR A 409 -1.50 5.94 -15.20
C THR A 409 -0.46 5.70 -16.28
N MET A 410 0.83 5.67 -15.94
CA MET A 410 1.93 5.62 -16.92
C MET A 410 1.92 4.34 -17.76
N LEU A 411 1.93 3.16 -17.14
CA LEU A 411 2.02 1.89 -17.87
C LEU A 411 0.80 1.64 -18.77
N PRO A 412 -0.45 1.93 -18.35
CA PRO A 412 -1.60 1.88 -19.27
C PRO A 412 -1.45 2.78 -20.50
N MET A 413 -0.94 4.01 -20.34
CA MET A 413 -0.73 4.93 -21.47
C MET A 413 0.39 4.46 -22.39
N LEU A 414 1.55 4.08 -21.84
CA LEU A 414 2.67 3.54 -22.62
C LEU A 414 2.29 2.26 -23.39
N LYS A 415 1.45 1.39 -22.80
CA LYS A 415 0.92 0.19 -23.47
C LYS A 415 0.05 0.53 -24.69
N GLY A 416 -0.62 1.69 -24.68
CA GLY A 416 -1.40 2.19 -25.80
C GLY A 416 -0.55 2.70 -26.97
N LEU A 417 0.70 3.09 -26.70
CA LEU A 417 1.64 3.62 -27.68
C LEU A 417 2.48 2.49 -28.32
N LYS A 418 2.47 2.41 -29.64
CA LYS A 418 3.16 1.34 -30.38
C LYS A 418 4.68 1.50 -30.43
N GLN A 419 5.19 2.66 -30.03
CA GLN A 419 6.60 3.03 -30.06
C GLN A 419 7.39 2.43 -28.90
N PHE A 420 6.73 1.94 -27.86
CA PHE A 420 7.36 1.45 -26.64
C PHE A 420 7.07 -0.04 -26.42
N SER A 421 8.04 -0.74 -25.84
CA SER A 421 7.87 -2.11 -25.37
C SER A 421 8.49 -2.29 -23.99
N PHE A 422 7.85 -3.08 -23.13
CA PHE A 422 8.28 -3.32 -21.76
C PHE A 422 9.34 -4.43 -21.72
N HIS A 423 10.58 -4.07 -21.44
CA HIS A 423 11.71 -5.01 -21.46
C HIS A 423 12.00 -5.52 -20.05
N GLY A 424 12.46 -4.66 -19.15
CA GLY A 424 12.83 -5.05 -17.79
C GLY A 424 12.13 -4.20 -16.74
N LEU A 425 11.79 -4.79 -15.60
CA LEU A 425 11.27 -4.07 -14.44
C LEU A 425 12.11 -4.40 -13.20
N ALA A 426 12.65 -3.37 -12.57
CA ALA A 426 13.36 -3.44 -11.31
C ALA A 426 12.52 -2.84 -10.17
N THR A 427 12.32 -3.64 -9.13
CA THR A 427 11.71 -3.18 -7.87
C THR A 427 12.52 -3.74 -6.70
N THR A 428 12.09 -3.52 -5.45
CA THR A 428 12.70 -4.21 -4.30
C THR A 428 12.25 -5.67 -4.14
N GLY A 429 11.68 -6.28 -5.18
CA GLY A 429 11.15 -7.65 -5.20
C GLY A 429 9.86 -7.88 -4.39
N GLY A 430 9.48 -9.15 -4.26
CA GLY A 430 8.33 -9.60 -3.48
C GLY A 430 6.96 -9.32 -4.11
N THR A 431 5.96 -9.03 -3.26
CA THR A 431 4.55 -8.86 -3.67
C THR A 431 4.36 -7.89 -4.83
N TYR A 432 5.07 -6.76 -4.77
CA TYR A 432 4.85 -5.66 -5.70
C TYR A 432 5.32 -5.99 -7.12
N ALA A 433 6.44 -6.71 -7.25
CA ALA A 433 6.94 -7.16 -8.55
C ALA A 433 5.96 -8.14 -9.20
N ALA A 434 5.44 -9.12 -8.46
CA ALA A 434 4.45 -10.08 -8.96
C ALA A 434 3.20 -9.39 -9.51
N GLN A 435 2.65 -8.41 -8.79
CA GLN A 435 1.45 -7.69 -9.22
C GLN A 435 1.66 -6.95 -10.54
N VAL A 436 2.78 -6.23 -10.69
CA VAL A 436 3.06 -5.48 -11.92
C VAL A 436 3.34 -6.44 -13.09
N ASN A 437 4.09 -7.51 -12.84
CA ASN A 437 4.41 -8.52 -13.85
C ASN A 437 3.16 -9.23 -14.39
N GLU A 438 2.17 -9.47 -13.54
CA GLU A 438 0.90 -10.08 -13.96
C GLU A 438 0.04 -9.14 -14.80
N MET A 439 0.15 -7.82 -14.59
CA MET A 439 -0.66 -6.82 -15.30
C MET A 439 -0.02 -6.34 -16.62
N PHE A 440 1.30 -6.40 -16.73
CA PHE A 440 2.06 -5.85 -17.84
C PHE A 440 3.12 -6.84 -18.33
N ASP A 441 3.21 -6.99 -19.66
CA ASP A 441 4.06 -8.00 -20.30
C ASP A 441 5.54 -7.56 -20.36
N PHE A 442 6.23 -7.48 -19.22
CA PHE A 442 7.69 -7.30 -19.17
C PHE A 442 8.41 -8.59 -19.60
N LYS A 443 9.58 -8.51 -20.24
CA LYS A 443 10.40 -9.70 -20.59
C LYS A 443 10.98 -10.35 -19.33
N TYR A 444 11.41 -9.54 -18.37
CA TYR A 444 11.82 -10.02 -17.04
C TYR A 444 11.57 -8.99 -15.95
N VAL A 445 11.52 -9.49 -14.72
CA VAL A 445 11.47 -8.68 -13.50
C VAL A 445 12.67 -9.01 -12.62
N THR A 446 13.24 -8.01 -11.96
CA THR A 446 14.44 -8.14 -11.14
C THR A 446 14.30 -7.40 -9.81
N ASN A 447 15.00 -7.87 -8.79
CA ASN A 447 15.19 -7.15 -7.52
C ASN A 447 16.47 -6.27 -7.51
N ASP A 448 17.29 -6.34 -8.57
CA ASP A 448 18.52 -5.58 -8.76
C ASP A 448 18.42 -4.73 -10.02
N TYR A 449 18.30 -3.41 -9.84
CA TYR A 449 18.15 -2.47 -10.95
C TYR A 449 19.38 -2.38 -11.86
N ARG A 450 20.57 -2.78 -11.37
CA ARG A 450 21.80 -2.78 -12.17
C ARG A 450 21.67 -3.70 -13.38
N LYS A 451 20.87 -4.75 -13.27
CA LYS A 451 20.56 -5.64 -14.39
C LYS A 451 19.89 -4.93 -15.55
N LEU A 452 19.09 -3.89 -15.29
CA LEU A 452 18.53 -3.06 -16.36
C LEU A 452 19.60 -2.18 -17.03
N LEU A 453 20.58 -1.72 -16.24
CA LEU A 453 21.64 -0.84 -16.74
C LEU A 453 22.65 -1.61 -17.59
N GLU A 454 22.93 -2.87 -17.20
CA GLU A 454 23.81 -3.83 -17.90
C GLU A 454 23.18 -4.41 -19.17
N ASP A 455 21.87 -4.29 -19.35
CA ASP A 455 21.13 -4.90 -20.45
C ASP A 455 21.23 -4.07 -21.73
N GLU A 456 22.02 -4.52 -22.70
CA GLU A 456 22.23 -3.84 -23.99
C GLU A 456 20.94 -3.69 -24.81
N ASP A 457 19.93 -4.54 -24.60
CA ASP A 457 18.66 -4.44 -25.31
C ASP A 457 17.78 -3.29 -24.78
N ILE A 458 18.11 -2.65 -23.66
CA ILE A 458 17.31 -1.55 -23.09
C ILE A 458 17.81 -0.20 -23.62
N ASP A 459 16.91 0.57 -24.23
CA ASP A 459 17.19 1.91 -24.76
C ASP A 459 16.93 3.01 -23.72
N LEU A 460 15.80 2.89 -23.00
CA LEU A 460 15.27 3.93 -22.10
C LEU A 460 15.04 3.38 -20.70
N ILE A 461 15.66 4.01 -19.70
CA ILE A 461 15.41 3.78 -18.28
C ILE A 461 14.39 4.80 -17.76
N ILE A 462 13.26 4.31 -17.26
CA ILE A 462 12.26 5.11 -16.54
C ILE A 462 12.55 5.01 -15.04
N VAL A 463 12.79 6.14 -14.37
CA VAL A 463 12.97 6.24 -12.92
C VAL A 463 11.70 6.78 -12.29
N SER A 464 11.00 5.95 -11.50
CA SER A 464 9.78 6.33 -10.79
C SER A 464 9.75 5.76 -9.37
N THR A 465 10.70 6.24 -8.57
CA THR A 465 10.90 5.84 -7.18
C THR A 465 10.47 6.97 -6.22
N GLN A 466 10.88 6.91 -4.95
CA GLN A 466 10.74 8.07 -4.06
C GLN A 466 11.77 9.14 -4.44
N HIS A 467 11.41 10.42 -4.24
CA HIS A 467 12.17 11.56 -4.77
C HIS A 467 13.66 11.54 -4.39
N ASN A 468 13.97 11.15 -3.16
CA ASN A 468 15.35 11.06 -2.63
C ASN A 468 16.26 10.06 -3.36
N THR A 469 15.73 9.23 -4.26
CA THR A 469 16.51 8.25 -5.02
C THR A 469 16.58 8.56 -6.51
N HIS A 470 15.87 9.58 -6.98
CA HIS A 470 15.81 9.96 -8.39
C HIS A 470 17.18 10.31 -8.95
N ALA A 471 17.93 11.18 -8.26
CA ALA A 471 19.24 11.63 -8.70
C ALA A 471 20.22 10.46 -8.88
N LYS A 472 20.29 9.57 -7.89
CA LYS A 472 21.13 8.38 -7.93
C LYS A 472 20.84 7.52 -9.17
N PHE A 473 19.60 7.09 -9.34
CA PHE A 473 19.24 6.20 -10.44
C PHE A 473 19.38 6.87 -11.81
N THR A 474 19.09 8.17 -11.89
CA THR A 474 19.26 8.96 -13.11
C THR A 474 20.73 9.03 -13.52
N ILE A 475 21.62 9.38 -12.58
CA ILE A 475 23.06 9.47 -12.83
C ILE A 475 23.63 8.12 -13.25
N GLU A 476 23.29 7.04 -12.53
CA GLU A 476 23.80 5.71 -12.85
C GLU A 476 23.32 5.21 -14.21
N ALA A 477 22.07 5.49 -14.59
CA ALA A 477 21.54 5.12 -15.90
C ALA A 477 22.17 5.94 -17.05
N LEU A 478 22.37 7.24 -16.86
CA LEU A 478 23.08 8.09 -17.84
C LEU A 478 24.53 7.62 -18.01
N ASN A 479 25.24 7.31 -16.92
CA ASN A 479 26.61 6.80 -16.99
C ASN A 479 26.70 5.43 -17.68
N ALA A 480 25.62 4.64 -17.68
CA ALA A 480 25.51 3.40 -18.44
C ALA A 480 25.17 3.64 -19.94
N GLY A 481 25.11 4.89 -20.39
CA GLY A 481 24.83 5.26 -21.78
C GLY A 481 23.36 5.13 -22.18
N LYS A 482 22.44 4.96 -21.22
CA LYS A 482 21.00 4.81 -21.48
C LYS A 482 20.32 6.17 -21.64
N HIS A 483 19.26 6.23 -22.45
CA HIS A 483 18.30 7.32 -22.32
C HIS A 483 17.61 7.21 -20.96
N VAL A 484 17.24 8.34 -20.36
CA VAL A 484 16.60 8.35 -19.05
C VAL A 484 15.36 9.24 -19.05
N TYR A 485 14.23 8.71 -18.57
CA TYR A 485 13.09 9.51 -18.15
C TYR A 485 12.97 9.42 -16.64
N CYS A 486 13.10 10.55 -15.96
CA CYS A 486 12.92 10.63 -14.52
C CYS A 486 11.58 11.28 -14.20
N GLU A 487 10.74 10.61 -13.40
CA GLU A 487 9.59 11.28 -12.81
C GLU A 487 10.03 12.48 -11.98
N LYS A 488 9.16 13.48 -11.89
CA LYS A 488 9.46 14.71 -11.16
C LYS A 488 9.42 14.48 -9.63
N PRO A 489 10.22 15.22 -8.85
CA PRO A 489 11.28 16.15 -9.28
C PRO A 489 12.56 15.38 -9.66
N LEU A 490 13.48 16.01 -10.39
CA LEU A 490 14.77 15.38 -10.73
C LEU A 490 15.61 15.03 -9.49
N CYS A 491 15.57 15.87 -8.47
CA CYS A 491 16.38 15.76 -7.26
C CYS A 491 15.78 16.58 -6.10
N LEU A 492 16.41 16.50 -4.93
CA LEU A 492 16.03 17.23 -3.73
C LEU A 492 17.02 18.33 -3.32
N SER A 493 18.23 18.35 -3.86
CA SER A 493 19.25 19.37 -3.56
C SER A 493 19.95 19.93 -4.80
N ILE A 494 20.61 21.09 -4.63
CA ILE A 494 21.37 21.76 -5.69
C ILE A 494 22.62 20.96 -6.09
N GLU A 495 23.24 20.28 -5.13
CA GLU A 495 24.38 19.40 -5.36
C GLU A 495 23.97 18.20 -6.23
N GLU A 496 22.83 17.58 -5.92
CA GLU A 496 22.28 16.50 -6.74
C GLU A 496 21.95 16.97 -8.16
N LEU A 497 21.38 18.18 -8.32
CA LEU A 497 21.08 18.75 -9.63
C LEU A 497 22.36 18.93 -10.47
N THR A 498 23.41 19.47 -9.86
CA THR A 498 24.72 19.68 -10.49
C THR A 498 25.34 18.35 -10.94
N LEU A 499 25.21 17.31 -10.12
CA LEU A 499 25.69 15.97 -10.46
C LEU A 499 24.91 15.35 -11.62
N ILE A 500 23.59 15.54 -11.67
CA ILE A 500 22.76 15.09 -12.81
C ILE A 500 23.17 15.81 -14.09
N GLN A 501 23.34 17.14 -14.05
CA GLN A 501 23.78 17.92 -15.21
C GLN A 501 25.13 17.44 -15.73
N THR A 502 26.10 17.24 -14.84
CA THR A 502 27.43 16.73 -15.19
C THR A 502 27.37 15.34 -15.81
N ALA A 503 26.52 14.45 -15.29
CA ALA A 503 26.33 13.11 -15.84
C ALA A 503 25.67 13.17 -17.23
N TYR A 504 24.68 14.05 -17.40
CA TYR A 504 23.99 14.25 -18.67
C TYR A 504 24.91 14.79 -19.75
N GLU A 505 25.73 15.81 -19.45
CA GLU A 505 26.70 16.39 -20.39
C GLU A 505 27.74 15.37 -20.90
N LYS A 506 28.06 14.36 -20.08
CA LYS A 506 29.01 13.29 -20.41
C LYS A 506 28.36 12.08 -21.07
N SER A 507 27.04 11.97 -21.02
CA SER A 507 26.30 10.83 -21.53
C SER A 507 26.04 10.95 -23.03
N THR A 508 25.93 9.81 -23.70
CA THR A 508 25.39 9.72 -25.07
C THR A 508 23.86 9.64 -25.09
N GLY A 509 23.23 9.45 -23.93
CA GLY A 509 21.79 9.31 -23.76
C GLY A 509 21.11 10.64 -23.39
N GLU A 510 19.96 10.87 -24.01
CA GLU A 510 19.00 11.94 -23.66
C GLU A 510 18.39 11.77 -22.25
N LEU A 511 18.16 12.90 -21.56
CA LEU A 511 17.48 12.97 -20.27
C LEU A 511 16.13 13.70 -20.41
N PHE A 512 15.08 13.10 -19.86
CA PHE A 512 13.74 13.65 -19.79
C PHE A 512 13.31 13.76 -18.33
N CYS A 513 12.52 14.79 -18.01
CA CYS A 513 11.86 14.95 -16.71
C CYS A 513 10.35 14.88 -16.93
N GLY A 514 9.62 14.21 -16.04
CA GLY A 514 8.15 14.08 -16.08
C GLY A 514 7.41 15.41 -15.89
N LEU A 515 7.44 16.27 -16.90
CA LEU A 515 6.86 17.61 -16.95
C LEU A 515 5.75 17.66 -17.99
N ASN A 516 4.90 16.63 -17.97
CA ASN A 516 3.80 16.36 -18.90
C ASN A 516 2.94 17.57 -19.30
N ARG A 517 2.71 18.52 -18.38
CA ARG A 517 1.75 19.63 -18.58
C ARG A 517 2.10 20.54 -19.75
N ARG A 518 3.39 20.74 -20.07
CA ARG A 518 3.79 21.55 -21.23
C ARG A 518 3.31 20.97 -22.56
N HIS A 519 3.11 19.65 -22.59
CA HIS A 519 2.67 18.89 -23.76
C HIS A 519 1.14 18.83 -23.87
N ALA A 520 0.40 19.37 -22.89
CA ALA A 520 -1.04 19.33 -22.91
C ALA A 520 -1.61 20.13 -24.11
N PRO A 521 -2.63 19.61 -24.82
CA PRO A 521 -3.20 20.30 -25.98
C PRO A 521 -3.68 21.73 -25.72
N MET A 522 -4.16 22.02 -24.50
CA MET A 522 -4.57 23.36 -24.11
C MET A 522 -3.39 24.31 -23.93
N ILE A 523 -2.26 23.84 -23.38
CA ILE A 523 -1.05 24.66 -23.22
C ILE A 523 -0.43 24.96 -24.58
N ASP A 524 -0.36 23.96 -25.46
CA ASP A 524 0.08 24.13 -26.85
C ASP A 524 -0.80 25.15 -27.62
N LYS A 525 -2.12 25.12 -27.40
CA LYS A 525 -3.03 26.13 -27.95
C LYS A 525 -2.79 27.53 -27.39
N ILE A 526 -2.57 27.68 -26.07
CA ILE A 526 -2.21 28.97 -25.45
C ILE A 526 -0.93 29.52 -26.07
N LYS A 527 0.11 28.69 -26.19
CA LYS A 527 1.40 29.11 -26.79
C LYS A 527 1.22 29.68 -28.19
N ARG A 528 0.51 28.95 -29.06
CA ARG A 528 0.27 29.39 -30.45
C ARG A 528 -0.54 30.69 -30.56
N GLU A 529 -1.56 30.85 -29.72
CA GLU A 529 -2.47 32.01 -29.82
C GLU A 529 -1.95 33.25 -29.12
N MET A 530 -1.31 33.10 -27.96
CA MET A 530 -0.85 34.24 -27.17
C MET A 530 0.51 34.77 -27.64
N LYS A 531 1.38 33.92 -28.22
CA LYS A 531 2.72 34.29 -28.71
C LYS A 531 3.52 35.11 -27.70
N THR A 532 3.52 34.61 -26.47
CA THR A 532 4.15 35.27 -25.32
C THR A 532 5.68 35.28 -25.39
N ASP A 533 6.25 34.53 -26.34
CA ASP A 533 7.65 34.58 -26.75
C ASP A 533 8.02 35.85 -27.53
N GLN A 534 7.04 36.59 -28.03
CA GLN A 534 7.24 37.83 -28.80
C GLN A 534 6.81 39.07 -28.03
N ILE A 535 5.83 38.94 -27.13
CA ILE A 535 5.27 40.03 -26.35
C ILE A 535 5.16 39.59 -24.88
N PRO A 536 5.67 40.38 -23.92
CA PRO A 536 5.62 40.01 -22.50
C PRO A 536 4.20 39.73 -22.02
N ALA A 537 4.09 38.88 -21.01
CA ALA A 537 2.82 38.48 -20.42
C ALA A 537 2.83 38.56 -18.90
N VAL A 538 1.64 38.59 -18.33
CA VAL A 538 1.41 38.33 -16.91
C VAL A 538 0.73 36.98 -16.78
N TYR A 539 1.34 36.07 -16.03
CA TYR A 539 0.80 34.73 -15.78
C TYR A 539 0.30 34.63 -14.33
N ASP A 540 -0.87 34.05 -14.15
CA ASP A 540 -1.41 33.73 -12.83
C ASP A 540 -1.88 32.27 -12.82
N TYR A 541 -1.23 31.45 -12.01
CA TYR A 541 -1.49 30.02 -11.87
C TYR A 541 -1.98 29.71 -10.46
N VAL A 542 -3.08 28.98 -10.33
CA VAL A 542 -3.57 28.48 -9.03
C VAL A 542 -3.47 26.95 -9.01
N ALA A 543 -2.82 26.43 -7.98
CA ALA A 543 -2.67 25.01 -7.70
C ALA A 543 -3.29 24.68 -6.33
N ASN A 544 -4.55 24.23 -6.35
CA ASN A 544 -5.28 23.72 -5.20
C ASN A 544 -4.93 22.24 -4.97
N ALA A 545 -3.78 21.99 -4.36
CA ALA A 545 -3.16 20.67 -4.27
C ALA A 545 -3.83 19.75 -3.23
N GLY A 546 -4.67 20.31 -2.34
CA GLY A 546 -5.46 19.61 -1.30
C GLY A 546 -4.61 19.06 -0.15
N PHE A 547 -5.20 18.90 1.04
CA PHE A 547 -4.51 18.40 2.23
C PHE A 547 -3.99 16.96 2.10
N ILE A 548 -2.81 16.71 2.65
CA ILE A 548 -2.25 15.37 2.90
C ILE A 548 -1.84 15.24 4.38
N PRO A 549 -1.92 14.02 4.97
CA PRO A 549 -1.47 13.79 6.35
C PRO A 549 0.01 14.11 6.61
N ASP A 550 0.33 14.47 7.84
CA ASP A 550 1.70 14.82 8.28
C ASP A 550 2.69 13.65 8.20
N ASP A 551 2.20 12.41 8.33
CA ASP A 551 2.98 11.18 8.25
C ASP A 551 3.22 10.69 6.82
N HIS A 552 2.66 11.39 5.81
CA HIS A 552 2.89 11.03 4.42
C HIS A 552 4.35 11.28 4.02
N TRP A 553 4.97 10.33 3.31
CA TRP A 553 6.41 10.36 2.97
C TRP A 553 6.87 11.64 2.25
N THR A 554 5.97 12.32 1.54
CA THR A 554 6.29 13.60 0.87
C THR A 554 6.57 14.74 1.85
N GLN A 555 6.01 14.68 3.07
CA GLN A 555 6.27 15.64 4.14
C GLN A 555 7.62 15.39 4.82
N ASN A 556 8.13 14.16 4.72
CA ASN A 556 9.47 13.85 5.21
C ASN A 556 10.49 14.52 4.31
N GLU A 557 11.20 15.51 4.84
CA GLU A 557 12.18 16.30 4.07
C GLU A 557 13.28 15.44 3.44
N LYS A 558 13.70 14.34 4.09
CA LYS A 558 14.74 13.45 3.58
C LYS A 558 14.26 12.51 2.48
N LEU A 559 12.97 12.15 2.47
CA LEU A 559 12.41 11.21 1.49
C LEU A 559 11.74 11.94 0.31
N GLY A 560 10.96 12.97 0.62
CA GLY A 560 10.12 13.67 -0.34
C GLY A 560 10.50 15.12 -0.63
N GLY A 561 11.29 15.77 0.23
CA GLY A 561 11.72 17.16 0.08
C GLY A 561 10.64 18.23 0.35
N GLY A 562 9.43 17.82 0.73
CA GLY A 562 8.25 18.68 0.82
C GLY A 562 7.52 18.81 -0.51
N ARG A 563 6.28 19.31 -0.46
CA ARG A 563 5.41 19.34 -1.64
C ARG A 563 5.82 20.34 -2.72
N ILE A 564 6.40 21.47 -2.33
CA ILE A 564 6.80 22.51 -3.29
C ILE A 564 7.86 21.98 -4.27
N ILE A 565 8.92 21.34 -3.78
CA ILE A 565 9.94 20.73 -4.67
C ILE A 565 9.27 19.71 -5.61
N GLY A 566 8.42 18.85 -5.05
CA GLY A 566 7.81 17.75 -5.78
C GLY A 566 6.65 18.12 -6.71
N GLU A 567 6.00 19.28 -6.58
CA GLU A 567 4.84 19.65 -7.41
C GLU A 567 5.02 20.99 -8.14
N ALA A 568 5.74 21.98 -7.60
CA ALA A 568 5.82 23.30 -8.19
C ALA A 568 6.60 23.35 -9.51
N CYS A 569 7.54 22.41 -9.71
CA CYS A 569 8.31 22.25 -10.95
C CYS A 569 7.41 22.15 -12.19
N HIS A 570 6.24 21.54 -12.06
CA HIS A 570 5.25 21.48 -13.12
C HIS A 570 4.71 22.84 -13.56
N PHE A 571 4.41 23.72 -12.61
CA PHE A 571 3.78 25.02 -12.90
C PHE A 571 4.82 26.01 -13.41
N VAL A 572 6.03 25.97 -12.82
CA VAL A 572 7.18 26.74 -13.30
C VAL A 572 7.52 26.33 -14.73
N ASP A 573 7.55 25.03 -15.03
CA ASP A 573 7.83 24.52 -16.37
C ASP A 573 6.79 24.98 -17.42
N VAL A 574 5.49 24.91 -17.11
CA VAL A 574 4.45 25.38 -18.04
C VAL A 574 4.64 26.85 -18.39
N ILE A 575 4.96 27.70 -17.41
CA ILE A 575 5.15 29.13 -17.63
C ILE A 575 6.44 29.38 -18.43
N GLN A 576 7.54 28.68 -18.13
CA GLN A 576 8.76 28.72 -18.94
C GLN A 576 8.50 28.33 -20.39
N TYR A 577 7.72 27.27 -20.62
CA TYR A 577 7.36 26.84 -21.96
C TYR A 577 6.54 27.88 -22.72
N LEU A 578 5.58 28.53 -22.06
CA LEU A 578 4.76 29.56 -22.69
C LEU A 578 5.57 30.82 -23.00
N ASP A 579 6.38 31.28 -22.06
CA ASP A 579 7.20 32.48 -22.23
C ASP A 579 8.33 32.27 -23.25
N GLY A 580 9.04 31.15 -23.19
CA GLY A 580 10.11 30.82 -24.12
C GLY A 580 11.43 31.60 -23.91
N SER A 581 11.47 32.58 -23.00
CA SER A 581 12.72 33.20 -22.56
C SER A 581 13.22 32.59 -21.24
N LYS A 582 14.46 32.92 -20.86
CA LYS A 582 15.09 32.38 -19.65
C LYS A 582 14.41 32.91 -18.39
N LEU A 583 14.17 32.02 -17.43
CA LEU A 583 13.74 32.36 -16.07
C LEU A 583 14.90 33.01 -15.30
N ASP A 584 14.77 34.30 -15.01
CA ASP A 584 15.80 35.11 -14.35
C ASP A 584 15.74 34.99 -12.82
N ASP A 585 14.54 35.13 -12.24
CA ASP A 585 14.34 35.13 -10.78
C ASP A 585 13.10 34.34 -10.35
N LEU A 586 13.19 33.69 -9.18
CA LEU A 586 12.12 32.96 -8.53
C LEU A 586 12.19 33.19 -7.02
N LYS A 587 11.08 33.66 -6.44
CA LYS A 587 10.93 33.81 -4.99
C LYS A 587 9.76 33.00 -4.49
N ILE A 588 9.94 32.31 -3.37
CA ILE A 588 8.90 31.56 -2.66
C ILE A 588 8.55 32.34 -1.39
N THR A 589 7.28 32.42 -1.05
CA THR A 589 6.81 33.01 0.20
C THR A 589 5.77 32.09 0.80
N PHE A 590 6.13 31.45 1.92
CA PHE A 590 5.24 30.51 2.60
C PHE A 590 4.22 31.24 3.48
N ALA A 591 3.01 30.68 3.54
CA ALA A 591 2.11 31.00 4.66
C ALA A 591 2.64 30.32 5.92
N SER A 592 2.57 31.02 7.06
CA SER A 592 3.09 30.53 8.34
C SER A 592 2.04 30.66 9.45
N ASN A 593 1.69 29.56 10.09
CA ASN A 593 0.91 29.51 11.33
C ASN A 593 1.18 28.20 12.07
N PHE A 594 1.08 28.19 13.40
CA PHE A 594 1.22 27.01 14.24
C PHE A 594 0.24 25.88 13.86
N ALA A 595 -0.96 26.22 13.38
CA ALA A 595 -1.96 25.24 12.96
C ALA A 595 -1.62 24.50 11.64
N TYR A 596 -0.72 25.05 10.83
CA TYR A 596 -0.29 24.49 9.54
C TYR A 596 1.23 24.58 9.44
N PRO A 597 1.97 23.74 10.19
CA PRO A 597 3.43 23.82 10.27
C PRO A 597 4.13 23.39 8.96
N GLN A 598 3.44 22.67 8.09
CA GLN A 598 3.99 22.19 6.82
C GLN A 598 4.10 23.31 5.78
N LYS A 599 5.20 23.31 5.02
CA LYS A 599 5.51 24.25 3.93
C LYS A 599 4.69 23.92 2.65
N ASP A 600 3.37 23.84 2.78
CA ASP A 600 2.43 23.37 1.74
C ASP A 600 1.54 24.47 1.17
N ASN A 601 1.77 25.72 1.58
CA ASN A 601 0.99 26.88 1.19
C ASN A 601 1.95 28.01 0.88
N ALA A 602 2.03 28.42 -0.39
CA ALA A 602 3.01 29.39 -0.84
C ALA A 602 2.53 30.21 -2.02
N PHE A 603 3.00 31.45 -2.10
CA PHE A 603 3.11 32.17 -3.36
C PHE A 603 4.51 31.98 -3.94
N ILE A 604 4.58 31.72 -5.24
CA ILE A 604 5.82 31.61 -6.00
C ILE A 604 5.77 32.66 -7.11
N THR A 605 6.66 33.64 -7.08
CA THR A 605 6.73 34.73 -8.07
C THR A 605 7.92 34.53 -8.99
N LEU A 606 7.71 34.69 -10.30
CA LEU A 606 8.72 34.49 -11.35
C LEU A 606 8.96 35.79 -12.13
N LYS A 607 10.19 35.99 -12.60
CA LYS A 607 10.56 37.03 -13.57
C LYS A 607 11.38 36.43 -14.72
N PHE A 608 11.09 36.88 -15.93
CA PHE A 608 11.71 36.38 -17.16
C PHE A 608 12.54 37.45 -17.86
N GLU A 609 13.53 37.04 -18.65
CA GLU A 609 14.33 37.96 -19.47
C GLU A 609 13.49 38.73 -20.50
N SER A 610 12.37 38.17 -20.95
CA SER A 610 11.36 38.85 -21.78
C SER A 610 10.75 40.08 -21.09
N GLY A 611 10.88 40.22 -19.76
CA GLY A 611 10.15 41.18 -18.94
C GLY A 611 8.79 40.67 -18.46
N ALA A 612 8.41 39.44 -18.81
CA ALA A 612 7.21 38.80 -18.29
C ALA A 612 7.34 38.50 -16.79
N ILE A 613 6.20 38.46 -16.11
CA ILE A 613 6.10 38.14 -14.69
C ILE A 613 5.03 37.08 -14.45
N ALA A 614 5.21 36.27 -13.42
CA ALA A 614 4.22 35.28 -13.04
C ALA A 614 4.01 35.18 -11.54
N ASN A 615 2.82 34.74 -11.16
CA ASN A 615 2.46 34.33 -9.81
C ASN A 615 1.87 32.92 -9.83
N ILE A 616 2.33 32.06 -8.93
CA ILE A 616 1.74 30.75 -8.66
C ILE A 616 1.24 30.73 -7.22
N ALA A 617 -0.06 30.56 -7.04
CA ALA A 617 -0.68 30.29 -5.75
C ALA A 617 -0.75 28.78 -5.52
N TYR A 618 0.16 28.23 -4.72
CA TYR A 618 0.14 26.82 -4.33
C TYR A 618 -0.49 26.68 -2.95
N THR A 619 -1.54 25.87 -2.81
CA THR A 619 -2.24 25.72 -1.53
C THR A 619 -2.79 24.31 -1.32
N SER A 620 -2.66 23.83 -0.09
CA SER A 620 -3.31 22.63 0.43
C SER A 620 -4.60 22.93 1.20
N MET A 621 -4.91 24.21 1.44
CA MET A 621 -6.05 24.67 2.26
C MET A 621 -7.39 24.70 1.50
N GLY A 622 -7.38 24.54 0.18
CA GLY A 622 -8.60 24.61 -0.63
C GLY A 622 -9.43 23.32 -0.58
N SER A 623 -10.74 23.47 -0.80
CA SER A 623 -11.67 22.34 -0.88
C SER A 623 -11.37 21.47 -2.10
N LYS A 624 -11.45 20.14 -1.94
CA LYS A 624 -11.34 19.18 -3.07
C LYS A 624 -12.45 19.31 -4.10
N LYS A 625 -13.54 20.02 -3.79
CA LYS A 625 -14.61 20.36 -4.74
C LYS A 625 -14.23 21.50 -5.69
N TYR A 626 -13.20 22.28 -5.35
CA TYR A 626 -12.68 23.33 -6.21
C TYR A 626 -11.70 22.73 -7.24
N PRO A 627 -11.66 23.22 -8.49
CA PRO A 627 -10.74 22.72 -9.50
C PRO A 627 -9.28 22.73 -9.03
N LYS A 628 -8.51 21.69 -9.39
CA LYS A 628 -7.14 21.54 -8.91
C LYS A 628 -6.21 22.61 -9.49
N GLU A 629 -6.33 22.90 -10.78
CA GLU A 629 -5.35 23.72 -11.51
C GLU A 629 -6.05 24.76 -12.38
N GLN A 630 -5.62 26.02 -12.32
CA GLN A 630 -6.13 27.10 -13.16
C GLN A 630 -4.97 27.97 -13.64
N LEU A 631 -5.04 28.42 -14.89
CA LEU A 631 -4.04 29.32 -15.48
C LEU A 631 -4.72 30.46 -16.20
N ARG A 632 -4.29 31.68 -15.91
CA ARG A 632 -4.65 32.89 -16.65
C ARG A 632 -3.40 33.51 -17.26
N VAL A 633 -3.48 33.89 -18.53
CA VAL A 633 -2.40 34.56 -19.26
C VAL A 633 -2.93 35.86 -19.85
N PHE A 634 -2.33 36.97 -19.47
CA PHE A 634 -2.68 38.30 -19.95
C PHE A 634 -1.56 38.82 -20.85
N SER A 635 -1.87 39.09 -22.12
CA SER A 635 -0.93 39.73 -23.04
C SER A 635 -1.65 40.45 -24.18
N ASN A 636 -1.17 41.64 -24.54
CA ASN A 636 -1.61 42.41 -25.71
C ASN A 636 -3.14 42.51 -25.91
N GLY A 637 -3.89 42.82 -24.85
CA GLY A 637 -5.35 42.95 -24.90
C GLY A 637 -6.11 41.62 -25.09
N THR A 638 -5.43 40.49 -24.94
CA THR A 638 -6.01 39.14 -24.93
C THR A 638 -5.81 38.48 -23.59
N VAL A 639 -6.81 37.73 -23.14
CA VAL A 639 -6.72 36.88 -21.94
C VAL A 639 -7.00 35.43 -22.32
N ALA A 640 -6.10 34.52 -21.98
CA ALA A 640 -6.36 33.09 -21.99
C ALA A 640 -6.68 32.61 -20.57
N GLU A 641 -7.70 31.77 -20.41
CA GLU A 641 -8.14 31.22 -19.13
C GLU A 641 -8.37 29.71 -19.26
N MET A 642 -7.49 28.92 -18.63
CA MET A 642 -7.59 27.47 -18.56
C MET A 642 -8.08 27.03 -17.19
N ASN A 643 -9.03 26.09 -17.17
CA ASN A 643 -9.54 25.46 -15.95
C ASN A 643 -9.37 23.94 -16.00
N ASN A 644 -8.54 23.43 -15.09
CA ASN A 644 -8.21 22.03 -14.81
C ASN A 644 -7.88 21.16 -16.03
N TYR A 645 -7.33 21.76 -17.09
CA TYR A 645 -7.09 21.09 -18.38
C TYR A 645 -8.37 20.49 -19.02
N ILE A 646 -9.54 20.99 -18.61
CA ILE A 646 -10.87 20.57 -19.09
C ILE A 646 -11.48 21.65 -19.98
N SER A 647 -11.25 22.92 -19.68
CA SER A 647 -11.73 24.02 -20.53
C SER A 647 -10.72 25.13 -20.70
N LEU A 648 -10.76 25.78 -21.86
CA LEU A 648 -9.93 26.92 -22.21
C LEU A 648 -10.78 28.00 -22.89
N GLY A 649 -10.73 29.22 -22.36
CA GLY A 649 -11.35 30.41 -22.93
C GLY A 649 -10.32 31.41 -23.42
N PHE A 650 -10.60 32.09 -24.54
CA PHE A 650 -9.88 33.27 -24.99
C PHE A 650 -10.81 34.47 -25.05
N TYR A 651 -10.39 35.59 -24.46
CA TYR A 651 -11.10 36.85 -24.44
C TYR A 651 -10.29 37.86 -25.25
N LYS A 652 -10.77 38.19 -26.45
CA LYS A 652 -10.15 39.13 -27.41
C LYS A 652 -11.06 40.36 -27.55
N LYS A 653 -10.54 41.46 -28.10
CA LYS A 653 -11.24 42.76 -28.22
C LYS A 653 -12.68 42.70 -28.76
N SER A 654 -12.98 41.77 -29.68
CA SER A 654 -14.30 41.64 -30.33
C SER A 654 -14.89 40.22 -30.29
N LYS A 655 -14.21 39.24 -29.68
CA LYS A 655 -14.62 37.83 -29.74
C LYS A 655 -14.25 37.10 -28.46
N ARG A 656 -15.15 36.21 -28.02
CA ARG A 656 -14.87 35.18 -27.03
C ARG A 656 -14.83 33.82 -27.71
N GLU A 657 -13.78 33.06 -27.44
CA GLU A 657 -13.68 31.66 -27.86
C GLU A 657 -13.64 30.78 -26.62
N TYR A 658 -14.28 29.62 -26.68
CA TYR A 658 -14.33 28.69 -25.56
C TYR A 658 -14.32 27.26 -26.06
N ILE A 659 -13.46 26.44 -25.48
CA ILE A 659 -13.41 25.00 -25.74
C ILE A 659 -13.53 24.24 -24.42
N LYS A 660 -14.19 23.09 -24.47
CA LYS A 660 -14.27 22.14 -23.37
C LYS A 660 -13.94 20.75 -23.91
N LEU A 661 -12.98 20.07 -23.30
CA LEU A 661 -12.47 18.76 -23.68
C LEU A 661 -12.56 17.80 -22.48
N ARG A 662 -12.29 16.51 -22.72
CA ARG A 662 -11.90 15.58 -21.64
C ARG A 662 -10.61 16.10 -21.01
N GLN A 663 -10.43 15.91 -19.70
CA GLN A 663 -9.20 16.30 -19.04
C GLN A 663 -8.00 15.63 -19.72
N ASP A 664 -7.07 16.45 -20.23
CA ASP A 664 -5.83 15.98 -20.83
C ASP A 664 -4.68 16.85 -20.34
N LYS A 665 -3.81 16.25 -19.52
CA LYS A 665 -2.63 16.91 -18.94
C LYS A 665 -1.36 16.68 -19.76
N GLY A 666 -1.42 16.09 -20.95
CA GLY A 666 -0.27 15.99 -21.85
C GLY A 666 0.62 14.76 -21.68
N PHE A 667 0.21 13.74 -20.91
CA PHE A 667 1.05 12.56 -20.66
C PHE A 667 1.35 11.76 -21.93
N GLU A 668 0.33 11.48 -22.75
CA GLU A 668 0.51 10.74 -24.00
C GLU A 668 1.41 11.51 -24.97
N GLN A 669 1.22 12.83 -25.05
CA GLN A 669 2.01 13.72 -25.91
C GLN A 669 3.46 13.88 -25.41
N GLU A 670 3.70 13.83 -24.10
CA GLU A 670 5.04 13.76 -23.53
C GLU A 670 5.76 12.47 -23.95
N TYR A 671 5.09 11.32 -23.82
CA TYR A 671 5.69 10.05 -24.25
C TYR A 671 5.93 10.00 -25.76
N GLN A 672 5.04 10.59 -26.56
CA GLN A 672 5.28 10.75 -27.99
C GLN A 672 6.50 11.64 -28.28
N TYR A 673 6.64 12.75 -27.54
CA TYR A 673 7.81 13.64 -27.66
C TYR A 673 9.12 12.92 -27.34
N ILE A 674 9.14 12.08 -26.29
CA ILE A 674 10.30 11.24 -25.93
C ILE A 674 10.64 10.31 -27.09
N ALA A 675 9.65 9.61 -27.66
CA ALA A 675 9.87 8.72 -28.78
C ALA A 675 10.43 9.44 -30.01
N ASP A 676 9.93 10.65 -30.31
CA ASP A 676 10.41 11.46 -31.42
C ASP A 676 11.87 11.90 -31.21
N VAL A 677 12.22 12.36 -30.00
CA VAL A 677 13.59 12.76 -29.66
C VAL A 677 14.56 11.59 -29.85
N ILE A 678 14.24 10.42 -29.29
CA ILE A 678 15.10 9.23 -29.37
C ILE A 678 15.23 8.73 -30.82
N LYS A 679 14.14 8.68 -31.58
CA LYS A 679 14.14 8.10 -32.93
C LYS A 679 14.64 9.04 -34.03
N THR A 680 14.42 10.35 -33.89
CA THR A 680 14.70 11.31 -34.96
C THR A 680 15.83 12.28 -34.60
N ASN A 681 16.53 12.08 -33.47
CA ASN A 681 17.53 13.01 -32.93
C ASN A 681 17.03 14.46 -32.86
N LYS A 682 15.72 14.64 -32.60
CA LYS A 682 15.14 15.98 -32.42
C LYS A 682 15.74 16.56 -31.15
N LYS A 683 16.20 17.83 -31.20
CA LYS A 683 16.81 18.47 -30.03
C LYS A 683 15.84 18.56 -28.85
N ASN A 684 16.31 18.11 -27.69
CA ASN A 684 15.58 18.14 -26.43
C ASN A 684 15.77 19.48 -25.72
N TYR A 685 14.83 20.41 -25.91
CA TYR A 685 14.87 21.70 -25.21
C TYR A 685 14.18 21.64 -23.84
N ALA A 686 13.33 20.63 -23.59
CA ALA A 686 12.57 20.54 -22.35
C ALA A 686 13.44 20.31 -21.12
N ILE A 687 14.55 19.57 -21.28
CA ILE A 687 15.46 19.30 -20.16
C ILE A 687 16.20 20.57 -19.69
N ILE A 688 16.45 21.52 -20.58
CA ILE A 688 17.11 22.79 -20.23
C ILE A 688 16.21 23.60 -19.29
N ASP A 689 14.92 23.73 -19.64
CA ASP A 689 13.92 24.41 -18.81
C ASP A 689 13.73 23.67 -17.47
N ALA A 690 13.80 22.35 -17.48
CA ALA A 690 13.73 21.55 -16.26
C ALA A 690 14.90 21.86 -15.32
N PHE A 691 16.13 21.93 -15.82
CA PHE A 691 17.29 22.28 -14.99
C PHE A 691 17.17 23.68 -14.38
N ILE A 692 16.84 24.68 -15.20
CA ILE A 692 16.67 26.07 -14.72
C ILE A 692 15.54 26.13 -13.69
N GLY A 693 14.39 25.52 -13.99
CA GLY A 693 13.24 25.51 -13.08
C GLY A 693 13.55 24.85 -11.72
N HIS A 694 14.23 23.70 -11.72
CA HIS A 694 14.63 23.01 -10.49
C HIS A 694 15.66 23.82 -9.69
N GLU A 695 16.69 24.37 -10.33
CA GLU A 695 17.68 25.23 -9.68
C GLU A 695 17.00 26.41 -8.96
N LYS A 696 16.12 27.12 -9.67
CA LYS A 696 15.41 28.28 -9.15
C LYS A 696 14.49 27.91 -7.98
N ILE A 697 13.79 26.78 -8.05
CA ILE A 697 12.94 26.29 -6.95
C ILE A 697 13.77 25.95 -5.72
N LEU A 698 14.89 25.22 -5.89
CA LEU A 698 15.77 24.79 -4.80
C LEU A 698 16.38 26.00 -4.08
N LEU A 699 17.00 26.92 -4.82
CA LEU A 699 17.55 28.17 -4.28
C LEU A 699 16.46 29.06 -3.66
N GLY A 700 15.28 29.09 -4.27
CA GLY A 700 14.13 29.80 -3.74
C GLY A 700 13.71 29.26 -2.37
N LYS A 701 13.64 27.92 -2.22
CA LYS A 701 13.28 27.27 -0.95
C LYS A 701 14.32 27.53 0.14
N GLU A 702 15.61 27.47 -0.17
CA GLU A 702 16.70 27.72 0.81
C GLU A 702 16.66 29.14 1.38
N LYS A 703 16.21 30.12 0.58
CA LYS A 703 16.12 31.53 0.99
C LYS A 703 14.82 31.89 1.72
N SER A 704 13.87 30.95 1.86
CA SER A 704 12.46 31.21 2.24
C SER A 704 11.99 30.69 3.60
#